data_AF-A0A803PIW8-F1
#
_entry.id   AF-A0A803PIW8-F1
#
_cell.length_a   1.000
_cell.length_b   1.000
_cell.length_c   1.000
_cell.angle_alpha   90.00
_cell.angle_beta   90.00
_cell.angle_gamma   90.00
#
_symmetry.space_group_name_H-M   'P 1'
#
loop_
_entity.id
_entity.type
_entity.pdbx_description
1 polymer ?
#
loop_
_entity_poly.entity_id
_entity_poly.type
_entity_poly.pdbx_seq_one_letter_code
_entity_poly.pdbx_strand_id
1 'polypeptide(L)'
;MAAIIYKLVLIINNPLNQSEFLLVKQTRPSKFGDEEYDSYVDSDLWDFPSTPLNLVNGGNESSSVEVKGAESYSEKIELRNFDVDLAINRIKDQLVIGVAELGDLRVRKYVEEAEFGPPPIVQTLFVDGNFVAGGEHLKESCKWMSVQSCLNWLVEVTPSTDRVGPLAVTGLLNDSLPSRAWKVPHHLNYQEYPPGVTLVPMQSRTGKPFLTTNLIVFAPDCSSDYSGDISSVASGDALIVDPGCHSYLHEELKNIIASLPKKLVVFLTHHHRDHVDGLSAVQKCNPDAVLLAHENTFRRLRKDDWSLGYTSISGGEDICIGGHRLNVVFSPGHTDGHLALLHASTHSLIVGDHCVGQGSAVLDVTSGGNMTEYFKSTYKFMDLSPHVLIPMHGRVNLWPKHMLCGYLQNRRSREASILKAIENGAVTLFDIVANVYSEVDKRAWPFAGSNVRLHVDHLAQQDKLPKGFSIQKFRKTCGLRFLSRWICTMLTNSFTSKNHKLRSSKLLVVSAVVVFAVFYSVKKGLFIHNRIINFLSSSDDTFFPQLNTHSHPRNDTFYNFDLPSCEFSKRRVKMEFGDWIAPKELQHSMSDEELFWRASMIPNVVEFPYNRIPKVAFMFLTKGKMPLAPLWERFFKGHQGLYSIYLHTSPNYTFEPPKSSVFYNSRIPSQDVQWGKKTMIDAERRLLANALLDFSNERFILLSETCIPIYNFTTIYTHLINSNQSFLGLFDDPRRRGRGRYNHKMWPTISISDWRKGSQWFEVQRRLAIEIVSDSRPNISRRIGLDDYLTPPNVTHDMTDEELLWRASMAPKIPQYPFERVPKVAFMFLTRGPVFMAPFWDKFFEGHEGLYSIYVHSNPSYNGSVPQNSAFFGRRIPSKEVGWGKVSMIEAERRLLANALLDISNQRFVLLSEACIPLFDFKTVYNYLINAKKNHVMAYDEPGAVGRGRYNYHMYPEISLKQWRKGSQWFEMGRELAIEVVSDQIYFPIFQKYCHGSCYADEHYLPTFVSIKFWEGNSNRSLTWVDWSKGGPHPARKFLPSAVDRLVKFGPKIMHFH
;
A
#
# COMPACT_ATOMS: atom_id res chain seq x y z
N MET A 1 -11.15 -10.40 -10.39
CA MET A 1 -10.19 -11.42 -10.84
C MET A 1 -8.84 -11.05 -10.25
N ALA A 2 -8.02 -12.02 -9.86
CA ALA A 2 -6.62 -11.76 -9.52
C ALA A 2 -5.89 -11.12 -10.72
N ALA A 3 -4.79 -10.41 -10.45
CA ALA A 3 -3.85 -10.04 -11.51
C ALA A 3 -3.16 -11.31 -12.06
N ILE A 4 -2.66 -11.25 -13.28
CA ILE A 4 -1.89 -12.33 -13.90
C ILE A 4 -0.44 -11.86 -14.05
N ILE A 5 0.51 -12.72 -13.68
CA ILE A 5 1.96 -12.51 -13.86
C ILE A 5 2.52 -13.65 -14.69
N TYR A 6 3.38 -13.32 -15.65
CA TYR A 6 4.04 -14.32 -16.49
C TYR A 6 5.45 -14.63 -15.98
N LYS A 7 5.87 -15.89 -16.07
CA LYS A 7 7.19 -16.39 -15.67
C LYS A 7 7.83 -17.15 -16.82
N LEU A 8 9.11 -16.88 -17.08
CA LEU A 8 9.95 -17.71 -17.94
C LEU A 8 10.74 -18.68 -17.05
N VAL A 9 10.78 -19.94 -17.45
CA VAL A 9 11.60 -21.01 -16.85
C VAL A 9 12.45 -21.63 -17.94
N LEU A 10 13.76 -21.76 -17.69
CA LEU A 10 14.72 -22.26 -18.66
C LEU A 10 15.26 -23.62 -18.20
N ILE A 11 14.94 -24.67 -18.96
CA ILE A 11 15.42 -26.04 -18.76
C ILE A 11 16.73 -26.16 -19.53
N ILE A 12 17.86 -26.04 -18.83
CA ILE A 12 19.20 -26.12 -19.43
C ILE A 12 19.68 -27.58 -19.36
N ASN A 13 19.87 -28.21 -20.52
CA ASN A 13 20.35 -29.59 -20.61
C ASN A 13 21.89 -29.68 -20.51
N ASN A 14 22.41 -30.70 -19.85
CA ASN A 14 23.85 -30.95 -19.76
C ASN A 14 24.40 -31.43 -21.13
N PRO A 15 25.39 -30.75 -21.73
CA PRO A 15 25.93 -31.11 -23.04
C PRO A 15 26.77 -32.40 -23.02
N LEU A 16 27.28 -32.81 -21.84
CA LEU A 16 28.06 -34.03 -21.66
C LEU A 16 27.18 -35.23 -21.25
N ASN A 17 26.00 -35.00 -20.65
CA ASN A 17 25.04 -36.04 -20.30
C ASN A 17 23.59 -35.57 -20.58
N GLN A 18 23.02 -36.01 -21.71
CA GLN A 18 21.67 -35.63 -22.14
C GLN A 18 20.54 -36.11 -21.20
N SER A 19 20.83 -36.89 -20.15
CA SER A 19 19.87 -37.26 -19.10
C SER A 19 19.81 -36.28 -17.92
N GLU A 20 20.68 -35.26 -17.90
CA GLU A 20 20.79 -34.27 -16.83
C GLU A 20 20.39 -32.85 -17.27
N PHE A 21 19.87 -32.08 -16.31
CA PHE A 21 19.49 -30.68 -16.45
C PHE A 21 19.97 -29.85 -15.25
N LEU A 22 20.10 -28.54 -15.43
CA LEU A 22 20.60 -27.63 -14.40
C LEU A 22 19.49 -27.14 -13.46
N LEU A 23 19.64 -27.37 -12.16
CA LEU A 23 18.86 -26.70 -11.12
C LEU A 23 19.71 -25.63 -10.43
N VAL A 24 19.04 -24.58 -9.93
CA VAL A 24 19.64 -23.52 -9.12
C VAL A 24 19.08 -23.49 -7.71
N LYS A 25 19.97 -23.21 -6.76
CA LYS A 25 19.68 -23.07 -5.33
C LYS A 25 18.83 -21.82 -5.09
N GLN A 26 17.62 -22.02 -4.59
CA GLN A 26 16.67 -20.95 -4.30
C GLN A 26 17.06 -20.18 -3.04
N THR A 27 16.88 -18.86 -3.05
CA THR A 27 17.18 -18.00 -1.92
C THR A 27 16.20 -18.23 -0.77
N ARG A 28 16.72 -18.54 0.43
CA ARG A 28 15.91 -18.62 1.67
C ARG A 28 15.28 -17.26 2.00
N PRO A 29 14.10 -17.23 2.66
CA PRO A 29 13.56 -16.02 3.26
C PRO A 29 14.53 -15.34 4.25
N SER A 30 14.30 -14.05 4.52
CA SER A 30 15.06 -13.29 5.49
C SER A 30 14.90 -13.83 6.92
N LYS A 31 16.00 -13.83 7.68
CA LYS A 31 16.02 -14.14 9.12
C LYS A 31 15.11 -13.20 9.94
N PHE A 32 14.64 -13.72 11.07
CA PHE A 32 13.72 -13.03 11.98
C PHE A 32 14.40 -12.07 12.96
N GLY A 33 15.71 -12.22 13.19
CA GLY A 33 16.45 -11.48 14.21
C GLY A 33 16.20 -12.01 15.63
N ASP A 34 15.86 -13.30 15.75
CA ASP A 34 15.51 -13.99 16.99
C ASP A 34 16.22 -15.35 16.99
N GLU A 35 17.10 -15.59 17.97
CA GLU A 35 17.98 -16.76 18.00
C GLU A 35 17.22 -18.08 18.11
N GLU A 36 16.04 -18.09 18.76
CA GLU A 36 15.19 -19.28 18.84
C GLU A 36 14.69 -19.66 17.45
N TYR A 37 14.13 -18.70 16.71
CA TYR A 37 13.53 -18.94 15.38
C TYR A 37 14.56 -19.08 14.26
N ASP A 38 15.65 -18.31 14.30
CA ASP A 38 16.72 -18.34 13.29
C ASP A 38 17.63 -19.57 13.38
N SER A 39 17.39 -20.45 14.37
CA SER A 39 17.94 -21.81 14.47
C SER A 39 17.18 -22.84 13.63
N TYR A 40 15.87 -22.63 13.37
CA TYR A 40 15.01 -23.55 12.61
C TYR A 40 15.21 -23.39 11.09
N VAL A 41 16.35 -23.87 10.59
CA VAL A 41 16.71 -23.76 9.17
C VAL A 41 15.98 -24.82 8.33
N ASP A 42 15.27 -24.37 7.30
CA ASP A 42 14.74 -25.20 6.21
C ASP A 42 15.87 -25.71 5.30
N SER A 43 15.81 -26.97 4.86
CA SER A 43 16.79 -27.60 3.95
C SER A 43 16.87 -26.87 2.59
N ASP A 44 18.01 -26.95 1.90
CA ASP A 44 18.22 -26.26 0.63
C ASP A 44 17.18 -26.69 -0.42
N LEU A 45 16.66 -25.72 -1.16
CA LEU A 45 15.68 -25.92 -2.23
C LEU A 45 16.35 -25.66 -3.57
N TRP A 46 16.22 -26.59 -4.50
CA TRP A 46 16.78 -26.54 -5.84
C TRP A 46 15.64 -26.60 -6.86
N ASP A 47 15.59 -25.64 -7.77
CA ASP A 47 14.52 -25.58 -8.79
C ASP A 47 15.07 -24.99 -10.09
N PHE A 48 14.31 -25.07 -11.19
CA PHE A 48 14.76 -24.51 -12.47
C PHE A 48 15.01 -23.00 -12.38
N PRO A 49 16.05 -22.46 -13.05
CA PRO A 49 16.28 -21.03 -13.11
C PRO A 49 15.10 -20.32 -13.79
N SER A 50 14.64 -19.24 -13.19
CA SER A 50 13.43 -18.54 -13.65
C SER A 50 13.46 -17.04 -13.36
N THR A 51 12.61 -16.31 -14.07
CA THR A 51 12.49 -14.85 -13.93
C THR A 51 11.07 -14.40 -14.31
N PRO A 52 10.56 -13.27 -13.78
CA PRO A 52 9.38 -12.63 -14.33
C PRO A 52 9.59 -12.35 -15.82
N LEU A 53 8.72 -12.90 -16.65
CA LEU A 53 8.70 -12.62 -18.08
C LEU A 53 7.90 -11.34 -18.24
N ASN A 54 8.61 -10.22 -18.33
CA ASN A 54 7.99 -8.91 -18.44
C ASN A 54 7.49 -8.70 -19.86
N LEU A 55 6.72 -7.64 -20.01
CA LEU A 55 5.94 -7.35 -21.19
C LEU A 55 6.62 -6.18 -21.94
N VAL A 56 6.73 -6.20 -23.29
CA VAL A 56 7.55 -5.23 -24.06
C VAL A 56 6.73 -4.06 -24.61
N ASN A 57 6.87 -2.94 -23.91
CA ASN A 57 6.13 -1.70 -24.17
C ASN A 57 6.70 -0.88 -25.35
N GLY A 58 7.07 -1.53 -26.46
CA GLY A 58 7.75 -0.88 -27.57
C GLY A 58 8.38 -1.80 -28.63
N GLY A 59 7.59 -2.61 -29.33
CA GLY A 59 8.10 -3.41 -30.46
C GLY A 59 8.75 -2.57 -31.58
N ASN A 60 9.45 -3.23 -32.51
CA ASN A 60 10.66 -2.83 -33.25
C ASN A 60 11.94 -3.41 -32.63
N GLU A 61 11.93 -3.73 -31.33
CA GLU A 61 12.71 -4.84 -30.82
C GLU A 61 11.82 -6.09 -30.87
N SER A 62 11.87 -6.79 -32.00
CA SER A 62 11.51 -8.21 -32.06
C SER A 62 12.56 -9.00 -31.28
N SER A 63 12.15 -9.99 -30.49
CA SER A 63 13.08 -10.95 -29.88
C SER A 63 14.04 -11.49 -30.95
N SER A 64 15.33 -11.23 -30.77
CA SER A 64 16.40 -11.73 -31.65
C SER A 64 16.58 -13.24 -31.50
N VAL A 65 16.14 -13.79 -30.38
CA VAL A 65 16.11 -15.23 -30.13
C VAL A 65 14.80 -15.82 -30.65
N GLU A 66 14.89 -16.70 -31.65
CA GLU A 66 13.77 -17.49 -32.15
C GLU A 66 13.56 -18.72 -31.26
N VAL A 67 12.46 -18.73 -30.48
CA VAL A 67 12.07 -19.88 -29.65
C VAL A 67 11.11 -20.78 -30.44
N LYS A 68 11.62 -21.93 -30.91
CA LYS A 68 10.90 -22.87 -31.79
C LYS A 68 9.74 -23.54 -31.04
N GLY A 69 8.58 -23.77 -31.68
CA GLY A 69 7.41 -24.37 -31.03
C GLY A 69 6.51 -23.38 -30.27
N ALA A 70 6.83 -22.07 -30.28
CA ALA A 70 6.01 -21.03 -29.68
C ALA A 70 4.63 -20.89 -30.37
N GLU A 71 4.59 -21.15 -31.68
CA GLU A 71 3.40 -21.16 -32.52
C GLU A 71 2.28 -22.06 -31.97
N SER A 72 2.62 -23.19 -31.35
CA SER A 72 1.68 -24.15 -30.76
C SER A 72 0.91 -23.62 -29.54
N TYR A 73 1.36 -22.51 -28.95
CA TYR A 73 0.71 -21.88 -27.79
C TYR A 73 0.21 -20.46 -28.09
N SER A 74 0.20 -20.04 -29.36
CA SER A 74 -0.13 -18.66 -29.77
C SER A 74 -1.53 -18.17 -29.37
N GLU A 75 -2.51 -19.07 -29.20
CA GLU A 75 -3.84 -18.74 -28.66
C GLU A 75 -3.86 -18.42 -27.16
N LYS A 76 -2.83 -18.86 -26.42
CA LYS A 76 -2.68 -18.68 -24.96
C LYS A 76 -1.62 -17.65 -24.59
N ILE A 77 -0.50 -17.63 -25.32
CA ILE A 77 0.64 -16.73 -25.07
C ILE A 77 1.33 -16.34 -26.39
N GLU A 78 1.25 -15.06 -26.77
CA GLU A 78 1.96 -14.54 -27.95
C GLU A 78 3.34 -14.01 -27.52
N LEU A 79 4.40 -14.82 -27.72
CA LEU A 79 5.75 -14.53 -27.23
C LEU A 79 6.34 -13.21 -27.75
N ARG A 80 5.93 -12.76 -28.94
CA ARG A 80 6.37 -11.51 -29.58
C ARG A 80 6.09 -10.26 -28.76
N ASN A 81 5.15 -10.34 -27.82
CA ASN A 81 4.86 -9.23 -26.94
C ASN A 81 5.86 -9.20 -25.76
N PHE A 82 6.38 -10.34 -25.29
CA PHE A 82 7.17 -10.51 -24.06
C PHE A 82 8.66 -10.18 -24.21
N ASP A 83 9.33 -9.89 -23.09
CA ASP A 83 10.74 -9.48 -23.04
C ASP A 83 11.72 -10.67 -23.05
N VAL A 84 11.43 -11.67 -23.88
CA VAL A 84 12.05 -13.00 -23.90
C VAL A 84 13.58 -12.93 -23.88
N ASP A 85 14.21 -12.12 -24.74
CA ASP A 85 15.66 -11.92 -24.77
C ASP A 85 16.22 -11.39 -23.44
N LEU A 86 15.55 -10.40 -22.83
CA LEU A 86 15.95 -9.83 -21.54
C LEU A 86 15.70 -10.82 -20.40
N ALA A 87 14.64 -11.62 -20.46
CA ALA A 87 14.36 -12.67 -19.49
C ALA A 87 15.40 -13.80 -19.55
N ILE A 88 15.82 -14.21 -20.75
CA ILE A 88 16.92 -15.16 -20.96
C ILE A 88 18.23 -14.59 -20.41
N ASN A 89 18.55 -13.33 -20.70
CA ASN A 89 19.78 -12.70 -20.22
C ASN A 89 19.80 -12.56 -18.68
N ARG A 90 18.67 -12.19 -18.03
CA ARG A 90 18.53 -12.23 -16.57
C ARG A 90 18.80 -13.62 -15.98
N ILE A 91 18.47 -14.69 -16.70
CA ILE A 91 18.77 -16.08 -16.29
C ILE A 91 20.27 -16.40 -16.49
N LYS A 92 20.90 -15.97 -17.60
CA LYS A 92 22.36 -16.08 -17.77
C LYS A 92 23.13 -15.37 -16.63
N ASP A 93 22.68 -14.18 -16.24
CA ASP A 93 23.26 -13.39 -15.13
C ASP A 93 23.18 -14.12 -13.78
N GLN A 94 22.06 -14.82 -13.50
CA GLN A 94 21.93 -15.66 -12.30
C GLN A 94 23.01 -16.76 -12.28
N LEU A 95 23.33 -17.33 -13.44
CA LEU A 95 24.19 -18.50 -13.62
C LEU A 95 25.68 -18.16 -13.80
N VAL A 96 26.01 -16.94 -14.24
CA VAL A 96 27.35 -16.52 -14.74
C VAL A 96 27.79 -17.32 -15.98
N ILE A 97 26.82 -17.61 -16.85
CA ILE A 97 27.07 -18.18 -18.18
C ILE A 97 27.40 -17.03 -19.13
N GLY A 98 28.38 -17.20 -20.01
CA GLY A 98 28.75 -16.16 -20.96
C GLY A 98 27.62 -15.83 -21.93
N VAL A 99 27.59 -14.59 -22.42
CA VAL A 99 26.46 -14.04 -23.19
C VAL A 99 26.11 -14.88 -24.44
N ALA A 100 27.08 -15.63 -24.98
CA ALA A 100 26.99 -16.38 -26.24
C ALA A 100 26.78 -17.92 -26.10
N GLU A 101 26.63 -18.48 -24.90
CA GLU A 101 26.78 -19.94 -24.67
C GLU A 101 25.49 -20.79 -24.77
N LEU A 102 24.31 -20.20 -24.97
CA LEU A 102 23.08 -20.98 -25.24
C LEU A 102 22.81 -21.09 -26.74
N GLY A 103 22.58 -22.32 -27.19
CA GLY A 103 22.15 -22.65 -28.55
C GLY A 103 20.64 -22.57 -28.73
N ASP A 104 20.12 -23.38 -29.67
CA ASP A 104 18.69 -23.49 -30.01
C ASP A 104 17.77 -23.53 -28.77
N LEU A 105 16.80 -22.62 -28.73
CA LEU A 105 15.72 -22.62 -27.75
C LEU A 105 14.42 -23.18 -28.33
N ARG A 106 13.69 -23.93 -27.52
CA ARG A 106 12.40 -24.54 -27.90
C ARG A 106 11.39 -24.42 -26.76
N VAL A 107 10.14 -24.05 -27.05
CA VAL A 107 9.08 -24.12 -26.03
C VAL A 107 8.85 -25.58 -25.66
N ARG A 108 9.01 -25.90 -24.37
CA ARG A 108 8.67 -27.19 -23.80
C ARG A 108 7.16 -27.31 -23.65
N LYS A 109 6.59 -26.37 -22.88
CA LYS A 109 5.14 -26.26 -22.61
C LYS A 109 4.80 -24.95 -21.91
N TYR A 110 3.50 -24.68 -21.84
CA TYR A 110 2.91 -23.55 -21.12
C TYR A 110 1.92 -24.07 -20.06
N VAL A 111 2.00 -23.54 -18.84
CA VAL A 111 1.20 -23.98 -17.69
C VAL A 111 0.49 -22.78 -17.04
N GLU A 112 -0.79 -22.94 -16.78
CA GLU A 112 -1.63 -21.97 -16.09
C GLU A 112 -1.87 -22.43 -14.65
N GLU A 113 -1.56 -21.59 -13.67
CA GLU A 113 -1.75 -21.90 -12.25
C GLU A 113 -3.22 -21.69 -11.82
N ALA A 114 -3.71 -22.51 -10.89
CA ALA A 114 -5.06 -22.40 -10.35
C ALA A 114 -5.23 -21.21 -9.35
N GLU A 115 -6.46 -20.74 -9.13
CA GLU A 115 -6.74 -19.56 -8.28
C GLU A 115 -6.72 -19.90 -6.76
N PHE A 116 -5.51 -20.07 -6.23
CA PHE A 116 -5.25 -20.39 -4.82
C PHE A 116 -5.57 -19.28 -3.80
N GLY A 117 -5.98 -18.08 -4.23
CA GLY A 117 -6.37 -17.00 -3.33
C GLY A 117 -5.86 -15.60 -3.74
N PRO A 118 -5.54 -14.72 -2.77
CA PRO A 118 -5.32 -13.29 -3.05
C PRO A 118 -4.10 -12.90 -3.92
N PRO A 119 -2.94 -13.60 -3.88
CA PRO A 119 -1.79 -13.19 -4.69
C PRO A 119 -2.01 -13.53 -6.18
N PRO A 120 -1.46 -12.73 -7.12
CA PRO A 120 -1.62 -12.89 -8.57
C PRO A 120 -1.44 -14.33 -9.07
N ILE A 121 -2.22 -14.73 -10.08
CA ILE A 121 -2.10 -16.03 -10.77
C ILE A 121 -0.82 -16.01 -11.63
N VAL A 122 -0.01 -17.08 -11.56
CA VAL A 122 1.23 -17.19 -12.34
C VAL A 122 1.02 -18.07 -13.57
N GLN A 123 1.28 -17.52 -14.75
CA GLN A 123 1.31 -18.26 -16.01
C GLN A 123 2.76 -18.51 -16.42
N THR A 124 3.13 -19.77 -16.62
CA THR A 124 4.54 -20.19 -16.69
C THR A 124 4.87 -20.80 -18.04
N LEU A 125 5.84 -20.21 -18.73
CA LEU A 125 6.41 -20.71 -19.98
C LEU A 125 7.71 -21.47 -19.68
N PHE A 126 7.74 -22.75 -20.03
CA PHE A 126 8.94 -23.59 -19.96
C PHE A 126 9.61 -23.63 -21.33
N VAL A 127 10.91 -23.34 -21.38
CA VAL A 127 11.73 -23.37 -22.59
C VAL A 127 12.92 -24.31 -22.38
N ASP A 128 13.07 -25.30 -23.26
CA ASP A 128 14.27 -26.12 -23.35
C ASP A 128 15.38 -25.30 -24.03
N GLY A 129 16.60 -25.35 -23.47
CA GLY A 129 17.79 -24.70 -24.01
C GLY A 129 19.02 -25.59 -23.87
N ASN A 130 19.82 -25.67 -24.93
CA ASN A 130 21.04 -26.47 -24.94
C ASN A 130 22.27 -25.60 -24.68
N PHE A 131 23.14 -26.03 -23.76
CA PHE A 131 24.42 -25.38 -23.50
C PHE A 131 25.42 -25.74 -24.61
N VAL A 132 26.12 -24.75 -25.16
CA VAL A 132 27.20 -24.94 -26.13
C VAL A 132 28.53 -24.92 -25.36
N ALA A 133 29.32 -25.99 -25.50
CA ALA A 133 30.42 -26.28 -24.58
C ALA A 133 31.49 -25.18 -24.50
N GLY A 134 31.78 -24.68 -23.28
CA GLY A 134 32.72 -23.57 -23.09
C GLY A 134 33.00 -23.07 -21.67
N GLY A 135 32.65 -23.80 -20.58
CA GLY A 135 32.89 -23.29 -19.22
C GLY A 135 32.95 -24.34 -18.11
N GLU A 136 34.10 -24.47 -17.46
CA GLU A 136 34.34 -25.37 -16.31
C GLU A 136 33.99 -24.74 -14.93
N HIS A 137 33.34 -23.56 -14.92
CA HIS A 137 33.12 -22.75 -13.73
C HIS A 137 31.64 -22.38 -13.52
N LEU A 138 30.81 -23.39 -13.26
CA LEU A 138 29.49 -23.18 -12.66
C LEU A 138 29.64 -22.68 -11.20
N LYS A 139 28.76 -21.76 -10.77
CA LYS A 139 28.64 -21.37 -9.36
C LYS A 139 28.29 -22.58 -8.49
N GLU A 140 28.77 -22.58 -7.24
CA GLU A 140 28.36 -23.53 -6.17
C GLU A 140 26.84 -23.55 -5.91
N SER A 141 26.10 -22.52 -6.37
CA SER A 141 24.64 -22.42 -6.31
C SER A 141 23.92 -23.16 -7.45
N CYS A 142 24.63 -23.91 -8.28
CA CYS A 142 24.10 -24.63 -9.44
C CYS A 142 24.42 -26.13 -9.31
N LYS A 143 23.50 -27.00 -9.76
CA LYS A 143 23.65 -28.47 -9.63
C LYS A 143 23.03 -29.17 -10.85
N TRP A 144 23.80 -30.03 -11.50
CA TRP A 144 23.28 -30.96 -12.51
C TRP A 144 22.50 -32.08 -11.83
N MET A 145 21.32 -32.39 -12.34
CA MET A 145 20.41 -33.40 -11.79
C MET A 145 19.74 -34.19 -12.92
N SER A 146 19.55 -35.49 -12.73
CA SER A 146 18.72 -36.30 -13.62
C SER A 146 17.25 -36.35 -13.15
N VAL A 147 16.34 -36.79 -14.02
CA VAL A 147 14.93 -37.04 -13.67
C VAL A 147 14.83 -37.98 -12.46
N GLN A 148 15.58 -39.08 -12.47
CA GLN A 148 15.58 -40.06 -11.37
C GLN A 148 16.15 -39.46 -10.08
N SER A 149 17.25 -38.70 -10.16
CA SER A 149 17.84 -38.03 -9.00
C SER A 149 16.85 -37.09 -8.31
N CYS A 150 16.06 -36.35 -9.09
CA CYS A 150 15.01 -35.48 -8.57
C CYS A 150 13.82 -36.26 -7.99
N LEU A 151 13.39 -37.36 -8.61
CA LEU A 151 12.32 -38.20 -8.09
C LEU A 151 12.69 -38.83 -6.75
N ASN A 152 13.92 -39.33 -6.58
CA ASN A 152 14.40 -39.86 -5.31
C ASN A 152 14.31 -38.79 -4.19
N TRP A 153 14.72 -37.54 -4.47
CA TRP A 153 14.62 -36.41 -3.53
C TRP A 153 13.18 -35.92 -3.25
N LEU A 154 12.19 -36.46 -3.94
CA LEU A 154 10.77 -36.14 -3.78
C LEU A 154 9.93 -37.28 -3.19
N VAL A 155 10.40 -38.54 -3.29
CA VAL A 155 9.64 -39.75 -2.94
C VAL A 155 10.32 -40.58 -1.83
N GLU A 156 11.63 -40.45 -1.64
CA GLU A 156 12.40 -41.13 -0.58
C GLU A 156 12.98 -40.08 0.40
N VAL A 157 12.10 -39.21 0.89
CA VAL A 157 12.49 -37.99 1.61
C VAL A 157 12.92 -38.29 3.04
N THR A 158 14.00 -37.64 3.49
CA THR A 158 14.38 -37.61 4.92
C THR A 158 14.58 -36.16 5.39
N PRO A 159 14.40 -35.83 6.69
CA PRO A 159 14.39 -34.44 7.19
C PRO A 159 15.62 -33.58 6.87
N SER A 160 16.75 -34.18 6.50
CA SER A 160 18.01 -33.51 6.20
C SER A 160 18.38 -33.44 4.71
N THR A 161 17.60 -34.02 3.79
CA THR A 161 17.93 -33.96 2.35
C THR A 161 17.64 -32.60 1.70
N ASP A 162 18.41 -32.30 0.67
CA ASP A 162 18.09 -31.30 -0.35
C ASP A 162 16.70 -31.55 -0.95
N ARG A 163 16.04 -30.48 -1.39
CA ARG A 163 14.64 -30.48 -1.83
C ARG A 163 14.52 -30.00 -3.27
N VAL A 164 13.63 -30.60 -4.05
CA VAL A 164 13.36 -30.21 -5.44
C VAL A 164 12.08 -29.37 -5.51
N GLY A 165 12.13 -28.22 -6.18
CA GLY A 165 11.02 -27.27 -6.26
C GLY A 165 9.93 -27.61 -7.30
N PRO A 166 8.81 -26.86 -7.27
CA PRO A 166 7.64 -27.17 -8.09
C PRO A 166 7.83 -26.90 -9.58
N LEU A 167 8.79 -26.06 -10.01
CA LEU A 167 9.01 -25.83 -11.45
C LEU A 167 9.68 -27.05 -12.10
N ALA A 168 10.56 -27.77 -11.40
CA ALA A 168 11.12 -29.04 -11.85
C ALA A 168 10.04 -30.13 -11.98
N VAL A 169 9.20 -30.28 -10.95
CA VAL A 169 8.06 -31.23 -10.95
C VAL A 169 7.10 -30.93 -12.10
N THR A 170 6.60 -29.69 -12.14
CA THR A 170 5.62 -29.23 -13.15
C THR A 170 6.22 -29.21 -14.55
N GLY A 171 7.50 -28.85 -14.68
CA GLY A 171 8.17 -28.60 -15.96
C GLY A 171 8.63 -29.85 -16.69
N LEU A 172 9.04 -30.91 -15.96
CA LEU A 172 9.66 -32.09 -16.58
C LEU A 172 9.27 -33.42 -15.93
N LEU A 173 9.25 -33.52 -14.59
CA LEU A 173 9.10 -34.82 -13.92
C LEU A 173 7.70 -35.41 -14.13
N ASN A 174 6.65 -34.57 -14.12
CA ASN A 174 5.27 -35.01 -14.38
C ASN A 174 5.06 -35.60 -15.78
N ASP A 175 5.83 -35.19 -16.79
CA ASP A 175 5.77 -35.76 -18.15
C ASP A 175 6.50 -37.11 -18.24
N SER A 176 7.31 -37.43 -17.22
CA SER A 176 8.25 -38.57 -17.20
C SER A 176 7.78 -39.73 -16.31
N LEU A 177 6.69 -39.53 -15.54
CA LEU A 177 6.07 -40.56 -14.70
C LEU A 177 5.16 -41.47 -15.54
N PRO A 178 4.90 -42.72 -15.08
CA PRO A 178 3.97 -43.64 -15.76
C PRO A 178 2.55 -43.09 -15.97
N SER A 179 1.80 -43.75 -16.87
CA SER A 179 0.41 -43.38 -17.17
C SER A 179 -0.51 -43.60 -15.97
N ARG A 180 -0.79 -42.50 -15.25
CA ARG A 180 -1.55 -42.51 -14.00
C ARG A 180 -2.92 -43.18 -14.11
N ALA A 181 -3.29 -43.88 -13.03
CA ALA A 181 -4.59 -44.48 -12.82
C ALA A 181 -5.70 -43.42 -12.76
N TRP A 182 -5.44 -42.29 -12.07
CA TRP A 182 -6.33 -41.14 -12.10
C TRP A 182 -6.08 -40.24 -13.30
N LYS A 183 -7.07 -40.16 -14.20
CA LYS A 183 -7.11 -39.22 -15.31
C LYS A 183 -7.89 -37.97 -14.90
N VAL A 184 -7.16 -36.93 -14.48
CA VAL A 184 -7.74 -35.65 -14.04
C VAL A 184 -8.61 -35.03 -15.16
N PRO A 185 -9.83 -34.54 -14.87
CA PRO A 185 -10.70 -33.95 -15.89
C PRO A 185 -10.06 -32.75 -16.61
N HIS A 186 -10.10 -32.74 -17.95
CA HIS A 186 -9.39 -31.75 -18.79
C HIS A 186 -9.78 -30.27 -18.59
N HIS A 187 -10.86 -29.98 -17.86
CA HIS A 187 -11.31 -28.61 -17.53
C HIS A 187 -10.95 -28.18 -16.10
N LEU A 188 -10.34 -29.07 -15.30
CA LEU A 188 -10.03 -28.80 -13.91
C LEU A 188 -8.68 -28.08 -13.80
N ASN A 189 -8.66 -26.93 -13.13
CA ASN A 189 -7.42 -26.24 -12.77
C ASN A 189 -6.91 -26.79 -11.45
N TYR A 190 -5.72 -27.37 -11.44
CA TYR A 190 -5.08 -27.97 -10.27
C TYR A 190 -3.59 -27.66 -10.22
N GLN A 191 -2.97 -27.88 -9.05
CA GLN A 191 -1.53 -27.99 -8.91
C GLN A 191 -1.21 -29.36 -8.31
N GLU A 192 -0.22 -30.06 -8.84
CA GLU A 192 0.35 -31.24 -8.18
C GLU A 192 1.77 -30.91 -7.73
N TYR A 193 1.98 -30.91 -6.41
CA TYR A 193 3.31 -30.79 -5.83
C TYR A 193 3.27 -31.16 -4.34
N PRO A 194 4.12 -32.08 -3.86
CA PRO A 194 5.02 -32.96 -4.64
C PRO A 194 4.25 -34.02 -5.46
N PRO A 195 4.92 -34.84 -6.29
CA PRO A 195 4.27 -35.91 -7.06
C PRO A 195 3.36 -36.81 -6.22
N GLY A 196 2.19 -37.14 -6.75
CA GLY A 196 1.14 -37.89 -6.06
C GLY A 196 0.26 -37.07 -5.12
N VAL A 197 0.56 -35.78 -4.90
CA VAL A 197 -0.21 -34.86 -4.04
C VAL A 197 -0.84 -33.76 -4.89
N THR A 198 -2.13 -33.93 -5.25
CA THR A 198 -2.85 -32.97 -6.09
C THR A 198 -3.73 -32.03 -5.25
N LEU A 199 -3.69 -30.74 -5.55
CA LEU A 199 -4.46 -29.66 -4.93
C LEU A 199 -5.44 -29.06 -5.95
N VAL A 200 -6.71 -29.03 -5.60
CA VAL A 200 -7.79 -28.44 -6.41
C VAL A 200 -8.45 -27.31 -5.60
N PRO A 201 -8.22 -26.02 -5.91
CA PRO A 201 -8.81 -24.91 -5.15
C PRO A 201 -10.29 -24.72 -5.53
N MET A 202 -11.17 -25.39 -4.78
CA MET A 202 -12.62 -25.37 -4.96
C MET A 202 -13.25 -24.13 -4.32
N GLN A 203 -14.13 -23.39 -5.03
CA GLN A 203 -14.76 -22.20 -4.45
C GLN A 203 -15.68 -22.57 -3.28
N SER A 204 -15.50 -21.92 -2.13
CA SER A 204 -16.04 -22.35 -0.84
C SER A 204 -16.56 -21.19 0.02
N ARG A 205 -17.14 -21.49 1.19
CA ARG A 205 -17.66 -20.47 2.13
C ARG A 205 -16.58 -19.79 2.98
N THR A 206 -15.32 -19.84 2.58
CA THR A 206 -14.18 -19.39 3.39
C THR A 206 -14.16 -17.88 3.67
N GLY A 207 -13.38 -17.52 4.68
CA GLY A 207 -13.17 -16.14 5.11
C GLY A 207 -12.35 -15.34 4.10
N LYS A 208 -12.82 -14.12 3.79
CA LYS A 208 -12.00 -13.16 3.05
C LYS A 208 -10.67 -12.91 3.78
N PRO A 209 -9.53 -12.87 3.07
CA PRO A 209 -9.42 -12.57 1.64
C PRO A 209 -9.47 -13.78 0.68
N PHE A 210 -9.57 -15.01 1.18
CA PHE A 210 -9.69 -16.20 0.33
C PHE A 210 -11.08 -16.35 -0.30
N LEU A 211 -11.16 -17.20 -1.33
CA LEU A 211 -12.39 -17.56 -2.06
C LEU A 211 -12.53 -19.09 -2.26
N THR A 212 -11.49 -19.85 -1.91
CA THR A 212 -11.30 -21.26 -2.28
C THR A 212 -10.75 -22.07 -1.11
N THR A 213 -11.16 -23.34 -1.01
CA THR A 213 -10.55 -24.37 -0.16
C THR A 213 -9.83 -25.37 -1.05
N ASN A 214 -8.61 -25.78 -0.68
CA ASN A 214 -7.84 -26.77 -1.40
C ASN A 214 -8.36 -28.19 -1.10
N LEU A 215 -9.20 -28.72 -1.98
CA LEU A 215 -9.48 -30.16 -2.03
C LEU A 215 -8.16 -30.87 -2.36
N ILE A 216 -7.61 -31.63 -1.42
CA ILE A 216 -6.42 -32.45 -1.65
C ILE A 216 -6.85 -33.82 -2.15
N VAL A 217 -6.17 -34.35 -3.17
CA VAL A 217 -6.44 -35.64 -3.80
C VAL A 217 -5.17 -36.47 -3.86
N PHE A 218 -5.25 -37.70 -3.33
CA PHE A 218 -4.24 -38.75 -3.47
C PHE A 218 -4.88 -39.93 -4.21
N ALA A 219 -4.31 -40.28 -5.37
CA ALA A 219 -4.79 -41.40 -6.19
C ALA A 219 -3.57 -42.05 -6.90
N PRO A 220 -2.75 -42.83 -6.16
CA PRO A 220 -1.56 -43.45 -6.69
C PRO A 220 -1.89 -44.61 -7.64
N ASP A 221 -0.91 -45.02 -8.43
CA ASP A 221 -1.03 -46.14 -9.34
C ASP A 221 -0.90 -47.45 -8.56
N CYS A 222 -1.88 -48.35 -8.69
CA CYS A 222 -1.91 -49.62 -7.96
C CYS A 222 -0.86 -50.62 -8.49
N SER A 223 0.41 -50.43 -8.09
CA SER A 223 1.55 -51.25 -8.56
C SER A 223 2.72 -51.37 -7.57
N SER A 224 2.57 -50.94 -6.31
CA SER A 224 3.61 -51.16 -5.29
C SER A 224 3.37 -52.42 -4.46
N ASP A 225 4.28 -53.40 -4.56
CA ASP A 225 4.24 -54.68 -3.83
C ASP A 225 4.62 -54.54 -2.33
N TYR A 226 4.18 -53.45 -1.68
CA TYR A 226 4.31 -53.26 -0.23
C TYR A 226 3.31 -54.15 0.53
N SER A 227 3.56 -55.45 0.44
CA SER A 227 2.93 -56.55 1.17
C SER A 227 3.36 -56.62 2.66
N GLY A 228 3.83 -55.50 3.21
CA GLY A 228 4.07 -55.35 4.64
C GLY A 228 2.76 -55.16 5.38
N ASP A 229 2.61 -55.82 6.52
CA ASP A 229 1.40 -55.78 7.37
C ASP A 229 1.31 -54.45 8.14
N ILE A 230 1.00 -53.36 7.40
CA ILE A 230 0.84 -52.03 7.95
C ILE A 230 -0.46 -52.00 8.76
N SER A 231 -0.32 -51.89 10.09
CA SER A 231 -1.45 -51.71 11.02
C SER A 231 -2.07 -50.31 10.85
N SER A 232 -2.81 -50.11 9.76
CA SER A 232 -3.50 -48.87 9.43
C SER A 232 -4.95 -48.85 9.95
N VAL A 233 -5.41 -47.71 10.44
CA VAL A 233 -6.79 -47.53 10.93
C VAL A 233 -7.83 -47.51 9.79
N ALA A 234 -7.37 -47.24 8.56
CA ALA A 234 -8.16 -47.34 7.35
C ALA A 234 -7.25 -47.61 6.15
N SER A 235 -7.77 -48.37 5.18
CA SER A 235 -7.10 -48.61 3.89
C SER A 235 -8.04 -48.36 2.72
N GLY A 236 -7.54 -47.79 1.63
CA GLY A 236 -8.31 -47.52 0.42
C GLY A 236 -7.46 -47.43 -0.84
N ASP A 237 -8.14 -47.22 -1.96
CA ASP A 237 -7.50 -47.11 -3.28
C ASP A 237 -7.26 -45.62 -3.65
N ALA A 238 -8.00 -44.69 -3.04
CA ALA A 238 -7.82 -43.24 -3.18
C ALA A 238 -8.24 -42.50 -1.90
N LEU A 239 -7.75 -41.27 -1.71
CA LEU A 239 -8.09 -40.38 -0.60
C LEU A 239 -8.39 -38.96 -1.11
N ILE A 240 -9.45 -38.35 -0.56
CA ILE A 240 -9.67 -36.90 -0.62
C ILE A 240 -9.66 -36.27 0.76
N VAL A 241 -9.14 -35.04 0.86
CA VAL A 241 -9.12 -34.24 2.10
C VAL A 241 -9.98 -32.99 1.92
N ASP A 242 -10.80 -32.69 2.94
CA ASP A 242 -11.63 -31.48 3.04
C ASP A 242 -12.43 -31.13 1.76
N PRO A 243 -13.44 -31.94 1.38
CA PRO A 243 -14.29 -31.73 0.20
C PRO A 243 -15.31 -30.57 0.38
N GLY A 244 -14.85 -29.43 0.89
CA GLY A 244 -15.66 -28.25 1.14
C GLY A 244 -15.74 -27.32 -0.05
N CYS A 245 -16.90 -27.29 -0.72
CA CYS A 245 -17.16 -26.43 -1.86
C CYS A 245 -18.58 -25.86 -1.82
N HIS A 246 -18.86 -24.84 -2.63
CA HIS A 246 -20.22 -24.34 -2.81
C HIS A 246 -21.11 -25.36 -3.53
N SER A 247 -22.42 -25.30 -3.26
CA SER A 247 -23.41 -26.26 -3.78
C SER A 247 -23.57 -26.29 -5.30
N TYR A 248 -23.10 -25.27 -6.02
CA TYR A 248 -23.07 -25.27 -7.49
C TYR A 248 -21.85 -26.02 -8.07
N LEU A 249 -20.80 -26.25 -7.28
CA LEU A 249 -19.65 -27.09 -7.64
C LEU A 249 -19.84 -28.57 -7.24
N HIS A 250 -21.01 -28.95 -6.71
CA HIS A 250 -21.28 -30.34 -6.32
C HIS A 250 -21.19 -31.32 -7.50
N GLU A 251 -21.56 -30.92 -8.72
CA GLU A 251 -21.39 -31.79 -9.90
C GLU A 251 -19.92 -31.89 -10.34
N GLU A 252 -19.12 -30.85 -10.16
CA GLU A 252 -17.67 -30.87 -10.41
C GLU A 252 -16.94 -31.77 -9.40
N LEU A 253 -17.28 -31.66 -8.11
CA LEU A 253 -16.81 -32.57 -7.07
C LEU A 253 -17.21 -34.04 -7.35
N LYS A 254 -18.43 -34.30 -7.83
CA LYS A 254 -18.83 -35.64 -8.27
C LYS A 254 -18.03 -36.12 -9.48
N ASN A 255 -17.74 -35.26 -10.46
CA ASN A 255 -16.93 -35.62 -11.64
C ASN A 255 -15.50 -35.99 -11.25
N ILE A 256 -14.91 -35.26 -10.29
CA ILE A 256 -13.63 -35.63 -9.67
C ILE A 256 -13.76 -37.02 -9.04
N ILE A 257 -14.71 -37.23 -8.12
CA ILE A 257 -14.89 -38.51 -7.42
C ILE A 257 -15.17 -39.68 -8.37
N ALA A 258 -15.97 -39.49 -9.42
CA ALA A 258 -16.28 -40.51 -10.42
C ALA A 258 -15.09 -40.90 -11.31
N SER A 259 -14.02 -40.08 -11.31
CA SER A 259 -12.75 -40.41 -11.97
C SER A 259 -11.73 -41.07 -11.03
N LEU A 260 -12.00 -41.17 -9.73
CA LEU A 260 -11.14 -41.81 -8.74
C LEU A 260 -11.41 -43.34 -8.63
N PRO A 261 -10.41 -44.12 -8.16
CA PRO A 261 -10.60 -45.48 -7.67
C PRO A 261 -11.76 -45.63 -6.65
N LYS A 262 -12.45 -46.78 -6.68
CA LYS A 262 -13.74 -46.96 -5.98
C LYS A 262 -13.66 -46.89 -4.45
N LYS A 263 -12.65 -47.49 -3.81
CA LYS A 263 -12.50 -47.42 -2.34
C LYS A 263 -11.94 -46.06 -1.93
N LEU A 264 -12.83 -45.08 -1.88
CA LEU A 264 -12.50 -43.71 -1.50
C LEU A 264 -12.49 -43.57 0.03
N VAL A 265 -11.35 -43.12 0.55
CA VAL A 265 -11.25 -42.56 1.89
C VAL A 265 -11.52 -41.05 1.81
N VAL A 266 -12.22 -40.51 2.79
CA VAL A 266 -12.47 -39.07 2.94
C VAL A 266 -11.92 -38.66 4.30
N PHE A 267 -10.98 -37.73 4.33
CA PHE A 267 -10.41 -37.21 5.58
C PHE A 267 -10.88 -35.77 5.82
N LEU A 268 -11.26 -35.46 7.06
CA LEU A 268 -11.55 -34.10 7.49
C LEU A 268 -10.49 -33.62 8.46
N THR A 269 -9.88 -32.47 8.17
CA THR A 269 -9.01 -31.78 9.13
C THR A 269 -9.83 -31.28 10.31
N HIS A 270 -11.02 -30.73 10.06
CA HIS A 270 -11.98 -30.27 11.08
C HIS A 270 -13.39 -30.01 10.49
N HIS A 271 -14.32 -29.46 11.29
CA HIS A 271 -15.76 -29.39 10.99
C HIS A 271 -16.27 -28.07 10.38
N HIS A 272 -15.41 -27.12 9.98
CA HIS A 272 -15.90 -25.84 9.41
C HIS A 272 -16.51 -26.03 8.02
N ARG A 273 -17.49 -25.19 7.67
CA ARG A 273 -18.42 -25.44 6.53
C ARG A 273 -17.72 -25.49 5.17
N ASP A 274 -16.69 -24.69 5.03
CA ASP A 274 -15.77 -24.60 3.91
C ASP A 274 -14.79 -25.78 3.79
N HIS A 275 -14.85 -26.76 4.69
CA HIS A 275 -14.17 -28.06 4.61
C HIS A 275 -15.16 -29.23 4.46
N VAL A 276 -16.43 -29.06 4.87
CA VAL A 276 -17.42 -30.16 4.96
C VAL A 276 -18.66 -30.04 4.07
N ASP A 277 -18.95 -28.89 3.44
CA ASP A 277 -20.21 -28.66 2.72
C ASP A 277 -20.49 -29.70 1.60
N GLY A 278 -19.44 -30.15 0.90
CA GLY A 278 -19.54 -31.11 -0.20
C GLY A 278 -19.64 -32.57 0.23
N LEU A 279 -19.52 -32.91 1.52
CA LEU A 279 -19.77 -34.28 2.03
C LEU A 279 -21.15 -34.81 1.59
N SER A 280 -22.13 -33.91 1.52
CA SER A 280 -23.49 -34.21 1.07
C SER A 280 -23.61 -34.54 -0.43
N ALA A 281 -22.57 -34.29 -1.22
CA ALA A 281 -22.41 -34.79 -2.59
C ALA A 281 -21.60 -36.10 -2.59
N VAL A 282 -20.52 -36.19 -1.81
CA VAL A 282 -19.66 -37.38 -1.70
C VAL A 282 -20.48 -38.62 -1.34
N GLN A 283 -21.27 -38.60 -0.26
CA GLN A 283 -22.10 -39.74 0.16
C GLN A 283 -23.18 -40.15 -0.87
N LYS A 284 -23.46 -39.31 -1.87
CA LYS A 284 -24.46 -39.58 -2.93
C LYS A 284 -23.86 -40.14 -4.22
N CYS A 285 -22.57 -39.90 -4.49
CA CYS A 285 -21.89 -40.47 -5.66
C CYS A 285 -20.99 -41.65 -5.31
N ASN A 286 -20.49 -41.74 -4.07
CA ASN A 286 -19.78 -42.90 -3.55
C ASN A 286 -20.32 -43.27 -2.16
N PRO A 287 -21.35 -44.14 -2.08
CA PRO A 287 -21.96 -44.55 -0.82
C PRO A 287 -21.11 -45.56 -0.03
N ASP A 288 -20.06 -46.11 -0.64
CA ASP A 288 -19.09 -47.03 -0.01
C ASP A 288 -17.87 -46.29 0.57
N ALA A 289 -17.82 -44.96 0.47
CA ALA A 289 -16.71 -44.14 0.92
C ALA A 289 -16.59 -44.07 2.46
N VAL A 290 -15.37 -44.17 2.97
CA VAL A 290 -15.09 -44.19 4.42
C VAL A 290 -14.68 -42.80 4.91
N LEU A 291 -15.47 -42.21 5.80
CA LEU A 291 -15.17 -40.90 6.40
C LEU A 291 -14.31 -41.04 7.67
N LEU A 292 -13.19 -40.33 7.71
CA LEU A 292 -12.23 -40.24 8.80
C LEU A 292 -12.15 -38.80 9.33
N ALA A 293 -12.25 -38.64 10.64
CA ALA A 293 -12.08 -37.35 11.31
C ALA A 293 -11.85 -37.53 12.81
N HIS A 294 -11.52 -36.45 13.52
CA HIS A 294 -11.51 -36.49 14.98
C HIS A 294 -12.93 -36.64 15.55
N GLU A 295 -13.05 -37.31 16.68
CA GLU A 295 -14.31 -37.50 17.43
C GLU A 295 -15.06 -36.17 17.68
N ASN A 296 -14.34 -35.12 18.07
CA ASN A 296 -14.94 -33.78 18.28
C ASN A 296 -15.33 -33.07 16.97
N THR A 297 -14.77 -33.47 15.83
CA THR A 297 -15.16 -33.01 14.49
C THR A 297 -16.46 -33.71 14.08
N PHE A 298 -16.56 -35.04 14.24
CA PHE A 298 -17.78 -35.81 13.99
C PHE A 298 -19.00 -35.30 14.78
N ARG A 299 -18.84 -35.02 16.08
CA ARG A 299 -19.89 -34.47 16.96
C ARG A 299 -20.46 -33.12 16.51
N ARG A 300 -19.84 -32.44 15.53
CA ARG A 300 -20.26 -31.12 15.01
C ARG A 300 -20.74 -31.16 13.56
N LEU A 301 -20.62 -32.28 12.85
CA LEU A 301 -21.24 -32.48 11.54
C LEU A 301 -22.77 -32.57 11.70
N ARG A 302 -23.53 -32.20 10.67
CA ARG A 302 -24.98 -32.44 10.64
C ARG A 302 -25.25 -33.80 10.02
N LYS A 303 -26.34 -34.44 10.44
CA LYS A 303 -26.83 -35.69 9.85
C LYS A 303 -27.14 -35.58 8.34
N ASP A 304 -27.43 -34.37 7.87
CA ASP A 304 -27.65 -34.07 6.45
C ASP A 304 -26.34 -33.88 5.65
N ASP A 305 -25.23 -33.59 6.33
CA ASP A 305 -23.90 -33.46 5.71
C ASP A 305 -23.30 -34.85 5.46
N TRP A 306 -23.37 -35.74 6.45
CA TRP A 306 -22.97 -37.15 6.36
C TRP A 306 -23.92 -38.05 7.16
N SER A 307 -24.35 -39.16 6.56
CA SER A 307 -25.30 -40.11 7.17
C SER A 307 -24.84 -41.58 7.16
N LEU A 308 -23.69 -41.86 6.52
CA LEU A 308 -23.10 -43.20 6.41
C LEU A 308 -22.22 -43.53 7.63
N GLY A 309 -21.59 -44.71 7.62
CA GLY A 309 -20.55 -45.08 8.57
C GLY A 309 -19.37 -44.10 8.57
N TYR A 310 -18.62 -44.09 9.67
CA TYR A 310 -17.42 -43.29 9.85
C TYR A 310 -16.48 -43.95 10.86
N THR A 311 -15.19 -43.62 10.79
CA THR A 311 -14.17 -44.11 11.75
C THR A 311 -13.55 -42.92 12.47
N SER A 312 -13.66 -42.93 13.80
CA SER A 312 -13.14 -41.88 14.68
C SER A 312 -11.65 -42.11 14.95
N ILE A 313 -10.83 -41.08 14.72
CA ILE A 313 -9.36 -41.13 14.84
C ILE A 313 -8.86 -40.05 15.83
N SER A 314 -7.81 -40.38 16.59
CA SER A 314 -7.28 -39.58 17.72
C SER A 314 -5.92 -38.94 17.42
N GLY A 315 -5.23 -39.38 16.37
CA GLY A 315 -3.89 -38.97 15.98
C GLY A 315 -2.80 -39.94 16.47
N GLY A 316 -1.83 -40.20 15.59
CA GLY A 316 -0.82 -41.24 15.74
C GLY A 316 -1.11 -42.51 14.94
N GLU A 317 -2.31 -42.63 14.35
CA GLU A 317 -2.65 -43.72 13.44
C GLU A 317 -2.10 -43.50 12.03
N ASP A 318 -1.94 -44.60 11.29
CA ASP A 318 -1.60 -44.58 9.87
C ASP A 318 -2.81 -44.89 8.99
N ILE A 319 -2.90 -44.22 7.85
CA ILE A 319 -3.85 -44.49 6.76
C ILE A 319 -3.05 -45.02 5.56
N CYS A 320 -3.53 -46.08 4.92
CA CYS A 320 -2.87 -46.69 3.75
C CYS A 320 -3.70 -46.45 2.47
N ILE A 321 -3.14 -45.74 1.49
CA ILE A 321 -3.82 -45.40 0.23
C ILE A 321 -2.98 -45.97 -0.93
N GLY A 322 -3.44 -47.05 -1.56
CA GLY A 322 -2.72 -47.70 -2.67
C GLY A 322 -1.25 -48.06 -2.37
N GLY A 323 -0.94 -48.41 -1.11
CA GLY A 323 0.42 -48.68 -0.62
C GLY A 323 1.15 -47.45 -0.02
N HIS A 324 0.66 -46.23 -0.25
CA HIS A 324 1.21 -45.02 0.35
C HIS A 324 0.72 -44.85 1.79
N ARG A 325 1.66 -44.61 2.72
CA ARG A 325 1.38 -44.40 4.15
C ARG A 325 1.24 -42.91 4.47
N LEU A 326 0.15 -42.55 5.15
CA LEU A 326 -0.10 -41.19 5.64
C LEU A 326 -0.33 -41.22 7.15
N ASN A 327 0.49 -40.49 7.91
CA ASN A 327 0.43 -40.45 9.37
C ASN A 327 -0.54 -39.36 9.83
N VAL A 328 -1.52 -39.71 10.67
CA VAL A 328 -2.48 -38.75 11.24
C VAL A 328 -1.81 -37.94 12.37
N VAL A 329 -1.75 -36.63 12.21
CA VAL A 329 -1.11 -35.72 13.20
C VAL A 329 -2.16 -34.89 13.93
N PHE A 330 -2.59 -35.37 15.11
CA PHE A 330 -3.41 -34.55 16.01
C PHE A 330 -2.67 -33.25 16.35
N SER A 331 -3.36 -32.15 16.06
CA SER A 331 -2.82 -30.79 16.05
C SER A 331 -3.86 -29.78 16.56
N PRO A 332 -4.35 -29.96 17.81
CA PRO A 332 -5.33 -29.06 18.40
C PRO A 332 -4.76 -27.64 18.50
N GLY A 333 -5.64 -26.66 18.41
CA GLY A 333 -5.28 -25.25 18.51
C GLY A 333 -6.21 -24.36 17.70
N HIS A 334 -6.37 -24.67 16.40
CA HIS A 334 -7.43 -24.10 15.57
C HIS A 334 -8.82 -24.50 16.12
N THR A 335 -9.04 -25.80 16.34
CA THR A 335 -10.19 -26.38 17.08
C THR A 335 -9.70 -27.48 18.03
N ASP A 336 -10.59 -28.03 18.87
CA ASP A 336 -10.35 -29.22 19.71
C ASP A 336 -10.50 -30.57 18.98
N GLY A 337 -10.59 -30.53 17.64
CA GLY A 337 -10.64 -31.71 16.78
C GLY A 337 -9.86 -31.56 15.49
N HIS A 338 -8.89 -30.63 15.47
CA HIS A 338 -8.06 -30.37 14.31
C HIS A 338 -7.01 -31.48 14.10
N LEU A 339 -7.01 -32.05 12.91
CA LEU A 339 -6.04 -33.02 12.43
C LEU A 339 -5.27 -32.45 11.23
N ALA A 340 -3.98 -32.74 11.20
CA ALA A 340 -3.12 -32.58 10.04
C ALA A 340 -2.71 -33.98 9.54
N LEU A 341 -2.21 -34.07 8.31
CA LEU A 341 -1.87 -35.34 7.68
C LEU A 341 -0.48 -35.27 7.05
N LEU A 342 0.43 -36.16 7.45
CA LEU A 342 1.80 -36.22 6.94
C LEU A 342 1.91 -37.35 5.90
N HIS A 343 2.23 -37.04 4.66
CA HIS A 343 2.49 -38.05 3.61
C HIS A 343 3.92 -38.55 3.72
N ALA A 344 4.11 -39.81 4.15
CA ALA A 344 5.39 -40.29 4.68
C ALA A 344 6.53 -40.37 3.64
N SER A 345 6.23 -40.63 2.36
CA SER A 345 7.25 -40.72 1.29
C SER A 345 7.79 -39.35 0.89
N THR A 346 6.89 -38.38 0.70
CA THR A 346 7.23 -37.01 0.28
C THR A 346 7.52 -36.05 1.44
N HIS A 347 7.42 -36.54 2.68
CA HIS A 347 7.50 -35.80 3.95
C HIS A 347 6.71 -34.47 3.96
N SER A 348 5.54 -34.48 3.33
CA SER A 348 4.70 -33.28 3.13
C SER A 348 3.54 -33.24 4.11
N LEU A 349 3.37 -32.09 4.78
CA LEU A 349 2.40 -31.91 5.84
C LEU A 349 1.20 -31.09 5.37
N ILE A 350 0.05 -31.75 5.24
CA ILE A 350 -1.24 -31.13 5.00
C ILE A 350 -1.71 -30.58 6.35
N VAL A 351 -1.61 -29.25 6.51
CA VAL A 351 -1.65 -28.56 7.82
C VAL A 351 -3.05 -28.08 8.22
N GLY A 352 -4.07 -28.38 7.40
CA GLY A 352 -5.44 -27.94 7.63
C GLY A 352 -5.54 -26.42 7.66
N ASP A 353 -6.21 -25.90 8.68
CA ASP A 353 -6.40 -24.47 8.92
C ASP A 353 -5.61 -23.94 10.12
N HIS A 354 -4.64 -24.73 10.62
CA HIS A 354 -3.68 -24.27 11.61
C HIS A 354 -2.73 -23.20 11.05
N CYS A 355 -2.44 -23.25 9.74
CA CYS A 355 -1.72 -22.22 8.99
C CYS A 355 -2.38 -22.00 7.63
N VAL A 356 -2.49 -20.74 7.19
CA VAL A 356 -2.98 -20.34 5.85
C VAL A 356 -1.90 -19.56 5.10
N GLY A 357 -1.88 -19.70 3.76
CA GLY A 357 -0.80 -19.21 2.88
C GLY A 357 -0.63 -17.68 2.80
N GLN A 358 -1.56 -16.91 3.36
CA GLN A 358 -1.42 -15.46 3.55
C GLN A 358 -2.23 -14.99 4.76
N GLY A 359 -1.65 -14.10 5.57
CA GLY A 359 -2.31 -13.51 6.74
C GLY A 359 -2.07 -14.32 8.01
N SER A 360 -3.13 -14.66 8.75
CA SER A 360 -3.03 -15.46 9.96
C SER A 360 -4.32 -16.23 10.20
N ALA A 361 -4.20 -17.54 10.47
CA ALA A 361 -5.29 -18.43 10.81
C ALA A 361 -6.14 -17.92 12.00
N VAL A 362 -7.45 -18.13 11.90
CA VAL A 362 -8.38 -17.98 13.02
C VAL A 362 -8.23 -19.20 13.95
N LEU A 363 -8.50 -19.01 15.25
CA LEU A 363 -8.66 -20.11 16.20
C LEU A 363 -10.09 -20.02 16.76
N ASP A 364 -10.86 -21.10 16.64
CA ASP A 364 -12.29 -21.12 16.96
C ASP A 364 -12.53 -21.44 18.44
N VAL A 365 -12.58 -20.38 19.24
CA VAL A 365 -12.97 -20.39 20.67
C VAL A 365 -14.32 -21.08 20.94
N THR A 366 -15.22 -21.16 19.96
CA THR A 366 -16.52 -21.83 20.12
C THR A 366 -16.46 -23.33 19.90
N SER A 367 -15.41 -23.81 19.22
CA SER A 367 -15.12 -25.23 19.00
C SER A 367 -13.77 -25.65 19.62
N GLY A 368 -13.47 -25.11 20.79
CA GLY A 368 -12.35 -25.52 21.65
C GLY A 368 -10.95 -25.11 21.18
N GLY A 369 -10.84 -24.21 20.19
CA GLY A 369 -9.56 -23.61 19.81
C GLY A 369 -8.85 -22.97 21.01
N ASN A 370 -7.54 -23.14 21.10
CA ASN A 370 -6.72 -22.79 22.26
C ASN A 370 -5.29 -22.43 21.84
N MET A 371 -4.79 -21.28 22.29
CA MET A 371 -3.44 -20.82 21.95
C MET A 371 -2.34 -21.73 22.55
N THR A 372 -2.55 -22.31 23.74
CA THR A 372 -1.59 -23.23 24.38
C THR A 372 -1.32 -24.45 23.52
N GLU A 373 -2.39 -25.06 23.00
CA GLU A 373 -2.28 -26.20 22.09
C GLU A 373 -1.78 -25.77 20.71
N TYR A 374 -2.18 -24.59 20.22
CA TYR A 374 -1.67 -24.03 18.98
C TYR A 374 -0.14 -23.88 19.00
N PHE A 375 0.44 -23.36 20.09
CA PHE A 375 1.89 -23.30 20.26
C PHE A 375 2.51 -24.70 20.22
N LYS A 376 2.03 -25.66 21.02
CA LYS A 376 2.54 -27.06 21.04
C LYS A 376 2.48 -27.72 19.66
N SER A 377 1.34 -27.63 18.98
CA SER A 377 1.12 -28.19 17.64
C SER A 377 2.06 -27.55 16.61
N THR A 378 2.38 -26.26 16.76
CA THR A 378 3.35 -25.57 15.89
C THR A 378 4.79 -26.06 16.13
N TYR A 379 5.25 -26.21 17.38
CA TYR A 379 6.57 -26.81 17.64
C TYR A 379 6.63 -28.26 17.13
N LYS A 380 5.60 -29.08 17.41
CA LYS A 380 5.46 -30.44 16.88
C LYS A 380 5.59 -30.50 15.34
N PHE A 381 5.04 -29.51 14.63
CA PHE A 381 5.21 -29.40 13.17
C PHE A 381 6.63 -29.00 12.75
N MET A 382 7.35 -28.19 13.53
CA MET A 382 8.76 -27.87 13.26
C MET A 382 9.69 -29.05 13.59
N ASP A 383 9.39 -29.79 14.67
CA ASP A 383 10.13 -30.99 15.10
C ASP A 383 9.97 -32.12 14.09
N LEU A 384 8.77 -32.30 13.52
CA LEU A 384 8.55 -33.18 12.37
C LEU A 384 9.40 -32.78 11.15
N SER A 385 9.83 -31.52 11.04
CA SER A 385 10.66 -31.01 9.93
C SER A 385 10.14 -31.40 8.53
N PRO A 386 8.86 -31.14 8.19
CA PRO A 386 8.31 -31.48 6.89
C PRO A 386 9.05 -30.72 5.78
N HIS A 387 9.11 -31.31 4.59
CA HIS A 387 9.75 -30.68 3.43
C HIS A 387 8.86 -29.65 2.72
N VAL A 388 7.56 -29.76 2.92
CA VAL A 388 6.51 -28.94 2.27
C VAL A 388 5.35 -28.76 3.25
N LEU A 389 4.80 -27.55 3.34
CA LEU A 389 3.58 -27.26 4.11
C LEU A 389 2.42 -26.95 3.17
N ILE A 390 1.32 -27.70 3.29
CA ILE A 390 0.15 -27.62 2.41
C ILE A 390 -1.05 -27.10 3.22
N PRO A 391 -1.37 -25.79 3.15
CA PRO A 391 -2.54 -25.21 3.82
C PRO A 391 -3.82 -25.46 3.01
N MET A 392 -4.97 -25.40 3.69
CA MET A 392 -6.27 -25.48 3.02
C MET A 392 -6.68 -24.17 2.30
N HIS A 393 -6.05 -23.06 2.65
CA HIS A 393 -6.23 -21.77 1.97
C HIS A 393 -4.88 -21.17 1.57
N GLY A 394 -4.72 -20.81 0.30
CA GLY A 394 -3.46 -20.33 -0.27
C GLY A 394 -2.69 -21.41 -1.03
N ARG A 395 -1.49 -21.04 -1.49
CA ARG A 395 -0.55 -21.94 -2.17
C ARG A 395 0.21 -22.82 -1.17
N VAL A 396 0.78 -23.91 -1.68
CA VAL A 396 1.84 -24.66 -1.01
C VAL A 396 2.99 -23.74 -0.56
N ASN A 397 3.52 -23.95 0.65
CA ASN A 397 4.68 -23.25 1.17
C ASN A 397 5.95 -24.11 1.10
N LEU A 398 7.02 -23.52 0.55
CA LEU A 398 8.32 -24.18 0.30
C LEU A 398 9.39 -23.87 1.36
N TRP A 399 9.04 -23.13 2.42
CA TRP A 399 9.90 -22.76 3.55
C TRP A 399 9.12 -23.04 4.87
N PRO A 400 8.79 -24.31 5.14
CA PRO A 400 7.85 -24.71 6.17
C PRO A 400 8.24 -24.26 7.57
N LYS A 401 9.51 -24.44 7.99
CA LYS A 401 9.98 -24.01 9.32
C LYS A 401 9.96 -22.50 9.45
N HIS A 402 10.39 -21.77 8.42
CA HIS A 402 10.29 -20.31 8.39
C HIS A 402 8.83 -19.84 8.52
N MET A 403 7.88 -20.46 7.80
CA MET A 403 6.46 -20.12 7.91
C MET A 403 5.91 -20.36 9.33
N LEU A 404 6.21 -21.52 9.94
CA LEU A 404 5.79 -21.86 11.29
C LEU A 404 6.39 -20.89 12.32
N CYS A 405 7.69 -20.55 12.21
CA CYS A 405 8.35 -19.54 13.03
C CYS A 405 7.70 -18.15 12.90
N GLY A 406 7.38 -17.71 11.68
CA GLY A 406 6.70 -16.43 11.46
C GLY A 406 5.31 -16.36 12.12
N TYR A 407 4.59 -17.49 12.15
CA TYR A 407 3.35 -17.63 12.90
C TYR A 407 3.59 -17.55 14.42
N LEU A 408 4.59 -18.24 14.96
CA LEU A 408 4.97 -18.16 16.38
C LEU A 408 5.34 -16.73 16.81
N GLN A 409 6.18 -16.05 16.04
CA GLN A 409 6.62 -14.68 16.30
C GLN A 409 5.43 -13.70 16.29
N ASN A 410 4.51 -13.84 15.32
CA ASN A 410 3.28 -13.04 15.25
C ASN A 410 2.39 -13.25 16.48
N ARG A 411 2.20 -14.50 16.95
CA ARG A 411 1.45 -14.79 18.18
C ARG A 411 2.13 -14.19 19.42
N ARG A 412 3.45 -14.37 19.60
CA ARG A 412 4.21 -13.76 20.74
C ARG A 412 4.16 -12.23 20.70
N SER A 413 4.29 -11.62 19.53
CA SER A 413 4.18 -10.16 19.34
C SER A 413 2.78 -9.64 19.70
N ARG A 414 1.72 -10.39 19.37
CA ARG A 414 0.34 -10.08 19.78
C ARG A 414 0.17 -10.20 21.30
N GLU A 415 0.82 -11.16 21.95
CA GLU A 415 0.81 -11.32 23.41
C GLU A 415 1.53 -10.17 24.12
N ALA A 416 2.72 -9.77 23.64
CA ALA A 416 3.41 -8.58 24.15
C ALA A 416 2.56 -7.31 23.99
N SER A 417 1.84 -7.18 22.86
CA SER A 417 0.89 -6.08 22.64
C SER A 417 -0.30 -6.10 23.61
N ILE A 418 -0.78 -7.29 23.99
CA ILE A 418 -1.89 -7.48 24.94
C ILE A 418 -1.43 -7.25 26.39
N LEU A 419 -0.24 -7.70 26.78
CA LEU A 419 0.36 -7.39 28.07
C LEU A 419 0.54 -5.87 28.22
N LYS A 420 1.16 -5.21 27.24
CA LYS A 420 1.29 -3.75 27.19
C LYS A 420 -0.05 -3.02 27.17
N ALA A 421 -1.11 -3.64 26.65
CA ALA A 421 -2.46 -3.11 26.76
C ALA A 421 -2.95 -3.13 28.23
N ILE A 422 -2.80 -4.26 28.91
CA ILE A 422 -3.23 -4.50 30.30
C ILE A 422 -2.43 -3.67 31.31
N GLU A 423 -1.10 -3.68 31.22
CA GLU A 423 -0.17 -2.93 32.09
C GLU A 423 -0.50 -1.44 32.13
N ASN A 424 -0.84 -0.88 30.98
CA ASN A 424 -1.27 0.51 30.83
C ASN A 424 -2.81 0.65 30.95
N GLY A 425 -3.44 -0.15 31.82
CA GLY A 425 -4.79 0.07 32.35
C GLY A 425 -5.96 -0.64 31.67
N ALA A 426 -5.77 -1.47 30.63
CA ALA A 426 -6.89 -2.12 29.95
C ALA A 426 -7.42 -3.33 30.76
N VAL A 427 -8.64 -3.23 31.29
CA VAL A 427 -9.23 -4.24 32.21
C VAL A 427 -10.39 -5.05 31.63
N THR A 428 -10.98 -4.63 30.50
CA THR A 428 -12.04 -5.39 29.81
C THR A 428 -11.62 -5.84 28.42
N LEU A 429 -12.29 -6.86 27.87
CA LEU A 429 -12.09 -7.32 26.49
C LEU A 429 -12.22 -6.18 25.48
N PHE A 430 -13.17 -5.27 25.69
CA PHE A 430 -13.39 -4.14 24.80
C PHE A 430 -12.21 -3.15 24.83
N ASP A 431 -11.64 -2.87 26.00
CA ASP A 431 -10.54 -1.91 26.11
C ASP A 431 -9.24 -2.47 25.51
N ILE A 432 -9.00 -3.78 25.65
CA ILE A 432 -7.86 -4.45 25.01
C ILE A 432 -8.04 -4.48 23.49
N VAL A 433 -9.23 -4.84 22.97
CA VAL A 433 -9.49 -4.80 21.52
C VAL A 433 -9.34 -3.39 20.96
N ALA A 434 -9.95 -2.39 21.59
CA ALA A 434 -9.87 -0.99 21.16
C ALA A 434 -8.44 -0.42 21.18
N ASN A 435 -7.52 -1.00 21.97
CA ASN A 435 -6.13 -0.57 22.06
C ASN A 435 -5.15 -1.40 21.20
N VAL A 436 -5.43 -2.69 20.97
CA VAL A 436 -4.56 -3.62 20.22
C VAL A 436 -4.98 -3.76 18.75
N TYR A 437 -6.18 -3.29 18.40
CA TYR A 437 -6.77 -3.33 17.05
C TYR A 437 -7.42 -1.99 16.67
N SER A 438 -6.86 -0.86 17.15
CA SER A 438 -7.39 0.50 16.90
C SER A 438 -7.55 0.82 15.40
N GLU A 439 -6.54 0.46 14.60
CA GLU A 439 -6.49 0.72 13.15
C GLU A 439 -7.28 -0.29 12.31
N VAL A 440 -7.84 -1.33 12.94
CA VAL A 440 -8.65 -2.35 12.24
C VAL A 440 -10.11 -1.91 12.23
N ASP A 441 -10.78 -2.02 11.08
CA ASP A 441 -12.20 -1.70 10.92
C ASP A 441 -13.01 -2.32 12.08
N LYS A 442 -13.76 -1.46 12.78
CA LYS A 442 -14.62 -1.82 13.91
C LYS A 442 -15.56 -2.98 13.58
N ARG A 443 -15.93 -3.19 12.31
CA ARG A 443 -16.69 -4.37 11.85
C ARG A 443 -16.02 -5.71 12.16
N ALA A 444 -14.69 -5.77 12.15
CA ALA A 444 -13.90 -6.99 12.43
C ALA A 444 -13.56 -7.17 13.92
N TRP A 445 -13.89 -6.20 14.79
CA TRP A 445 -13.60 -6.28 16.22
C TRP A 445 -14.19 -7.50 16.96
N PRO A 446 -15.31 -8.13 16.56
CA PRO A 446 -15.75 -9.40 17.14
C PRO A 446 -14.72 -10.54 16.97
N PHE A 447 -14.08 -10.64 15.80
CA PHE A 447 -13.02 -11.63 15.54
C PHE A 447 -11.74 -11.27 16.32
N ALA A 448 -11.38 -9.99 16.36
CA ALA A 448 -10.27 -9.50 17.19
C ALA A 448 -10.49 -9.81 18.69
N GLY A 449 -11.72 -9.68 19.19
CA GLY A 449 -12.09 -10.03 20.56
C GLY A 449 -11.98 -11.53 20.84
N SER A 450 -12.31 -12.39 19.87
CA SER A 450 -12.06 -13.83 19.97
C SER A 450 -10.55 -14.11 20.12
N ASN A 451 -9.72 -13.51 19.27
CA ASN A 451 -8.26 -13.68 19.31
C ASN A 451 -7.61 -13.08 20.58
N VAL A 452 -8.08 -11.92 21.06
CA VAL A 452 -7.62 -11.35 22.35
C VAL A 452 -7.94 -12.29 23.51
N ARG A 453 -9.14 -12.88 23.54
CA ARG A 453 -9.52 -13.82 24.61
C ARG A 453 -8.55 -15.01 24.67
N LEU A 454 -8.22 -15.61 23.53
CA LEU A 454 -7.27 -16.73 23.45
C LEU A 454 -5.91 -16.39 24.05
N HIS A 455 -5.33 -15.26 23.64
CA HIS A 455 -4.04 -14.80 24.16
C HIS A 455 -4.10 -14.47 25.66
N VAL A 456 -5.19 -13.86 26.16
CA VAL A 456 -5.35 -13.59 27.60
C VAL A 456 -5.56 -14.88 28.41
N ASP A 457 -6.35 -15.83 27.91
CA ASP A 457 -6.55 -17.14 28.54
C ASP A 457 -5.25 -17.99 28.53
N HIS A 458 -4.34 -17.77 27.57
CA HIS A 458 -3.00 -18.40 27.49
C HIS A 458 -1.98 -17.74 28.43
N LEU A 459 -1.89 -16.41 28.42
CA LEU A 459 -1.05 -15.65 29.36
C LEU A 459 -1.45 -15.91 30.82
N ALA A 460 -2.73 -16.22 31.08
CA ALA A 460 -3.21 -16.69 32.38
C ALA A 460 -2.66 -18.08 32.76
N GLN A 461 -2.57 -19.02 31.81
CA GLN A 461 -2.03 -20.36 32.03
C GLN A 461 -0.51 -20.37 32.24
N GLN A 462 0.19 -19.33 31.79
CA GLN A 462 1.64 -19.16 31.97
C GLN A 462 2.00 -18.26 33.18
N ASP A 463 1.04 -17.84 34.00
CA ASP A 463 1.20 -16.86 35.09
C ASP A 463 1.88 -15.52 34.66
N LYS A 464 1.79 -15.17 33.37
CA LYS A 464 2.39 -13.96 32.78
C LYS A 464 1.50 -12.72 32.86
N LEU A 465 0.25 -12.84 33.31
CA LEU A 465 -0.63 -11.68 33.50
C LEU A 465 -0.19 -10.85 34.73
N PRO A 466 -0.18 -9.50 34.66
CA PRO A 466 0.22 -8.66 35.78
C PRO A 466 -0.58 -8.94 37.06
N LYS A 467 0.08 -8.95 38.23
CA LYS A 467 -0.49 -9.41 39.52
C LYS A 467 -1.81 -8.74 39.95
N GLY A 468 -2.15 -7.56 39.42
CA GLY A 468 -3.42 -6.87 39.66
C GLY A 468 -4.58 -7.24 38.72
N PHE A 469 -4.32 -8.00 37.65
CA PHE A 469 -5.29 -8.31 36.60
C PHE A 469 -6.13 -9.54 36.96
N SER A 470 -7.40 -9.32 37.29
CA SER A 470 -8.32 -10.42 37.62
C SER A 470 -8.92 -11.04 36.36
N ILE A 471 -8.44 -12.24 35.98
CA ILE A 471 -9.00 -13.04 34.88
C ILE A 471 -10.52 -13.28 35.02
N GLN A 472 -11.03 -13.39 36.26
CA GLN A 472 -12.47 -13.49 36.53
C GLN A 472 -13.24 -12.20 36.16
N LYS A 473 -12.67 -11.01 36.44
CA LYS A 473 -13.26 -9.73 36.01
C LYS A 473 -13.21 -9.59 34.48
N PHE A 474 -12.09 -9.95 33.85
CA PHE A 474 -11.94 -9.95 32.40
C PHE A 474 -12.99 -10.86 31.72
N ARG A 475 -13.12 -12.13 32.14
CA ARG A 475 -14.10 -13.06 31.58
C ARG A 475 -15.55 -12.58 31.73
N LYS A 476 -15.88 -11.88 32.83
CA LYS A 476 -17.19 -11.21 33.04
C LYS A 476 -17.45 -10.03 32.08
N THR A 477 -16.47 -9.59 31.29
CA THR A 477 -16.61 -8.51 30.29
C THR A 477 -16.74 -9.00 28.86
N CYS A 478 -16.54 -10.30 28.62
CA CYS A 478 -16.73 -10.95 27.33
C CYS A 478 -18.22 -11.07 26.96
N GLY A 479 -18.51 -11.55 25.76
CA GLY A 479 -19.88 -11.83 25.31
C GLY A 479 -20.75 -10.57 25.29
N LEU A 480 -21.92 -10.61 25.95
CA LEU A 480 -22.92 -9.54 25.92
C LEU A 480 -22.38 -8.14 26.33
N ARG A 481 -21.43 -8.06 27.27
CA ARG A 481 -20.84 -6.76 27.70
C ARG A 481 -19.86 -6.19 26.68
N PHE A 482 -19.16 -7.04 25.94
CA PHE A 482 -18.36 -6.63 24.80
C PHE A 482 -19.27 -6.20 23.64
N LEU A 483 -20.29 -7.01 23.33
CA LEU A 483 -21.24 -6.77 22.24
C LEU A 483 -22.00 -5.45 22.43
N SER A 484 -22.46 -5.12 23.63
CA SER A 484 -23.18 -3.85 23.88
C SER A 484 -22.29 -2.62 23.74
N ARG A 485 -21.05 -2.65 24.26
CA ARG A 485 -20.06 -1.56 24.06
C ARG A 485 -19.68 -1.41 22.58
N TRP A 486 -19.55 -2.52 21.86
CA TRP A 486 -19.26 -2.55 20.43
C TRP A 486 -20.41 -1.98 19.58
N ILE A 487 -21.65 -2.43 19.80
CA ILE A 487 -22.84 -1.88 19.12
C ILE A 487 -22.97 -0.37 19.40
N CYS A 488 -22.79 0.05 20.65
CA CYS A 488 -22.80 1.48 21.00
C CYS A 488 -21.74 2.26 20.21
N THR A 489 -20.52 1.74 20.10
CA THR A 489 -19.41 2.37 19.36
C THR A 489 -19.64 2.41 17.84
N MET A 490 -20.37 1.44 17.29
CA MET A 490 -20.78 1.45 15.87
C MET A 490 -21.91 2.47 15.62
N LEU A 491 -22.82 2.65 16.58
CA LEU A 491 -23.90 3.63 16.50
C LEU A 491 -23.37 5.06 16.67
N THR A 492 -22.47 5.34 17.61
CA THR A 492 -21.89 6.70 17.77
C THR A 492 -21.15 7.16 16.52
N ASN A 493 -20.39 6.26 15.87
CA ASN A 493 -19.78 6.50 14.56
C ASN A 493 -20.78 6.82 13.43
N SER A 494 -22.07 6.52 13.60
CA SER A 494 -23.14 6.82 12.63
C SER A 494 -23.85 8.15 12.89
N PHE A 495 -23.72 8.72 14.10
CA PHE A 495 -24.41 9.95 14.52
C PHE A 495 -23.55 11.23 14.43
N THR A 496 -22.23 11.12 14.22
CA THR A 496 -21.33 12.28 14.05
C THR A 496 -21.41 12.95 12.68
N SER A 497 -22.18 12.41 11.73
CA SER A 497 -22.38 12.96 10.39
C SER A 497 -23.40 14.11 10.39
N LYS A 498 -22.95 15.36 10.54
CA LYS A 498 -23.80 16.55 10.52
C LYS A 498 -24.13 17.03 9.10
N ASN A 499 -25.32 16.71 8.59
CA ASN A 499 -26.37 17.71 8.32
C ASN A 499 -27.67 17.07 7.80
N HIS A 500 -28.79 17.79 7.98
CA HIS A 500 -30.13 17.18 7.98
C HIS A 500 -30.84 17.12 6.61
N LYS A 501 -31.23 15.91 6.23
CA LYS A 501 -32.63 15.63 5.84
C LYS A 501 -33.03 14.25 6.36
N LEU A 502 -33.80 14.22 7.46
CA LEU A 502 -34.10 12.99 8.20
C LEU A 502 -35.23 12.21 7.51
N ARG A 503 -34.90 11.44 6.46
CA ARG A 503 -35.85 10.51 5.81
C ARG A 503 -36.18 9.36 6.78
N SER A 504 -37.48 9.12 6.98
CA SER A 504 -38.02 8.15 7.95
C SER A 504 -37.57 6.69 7.74
N SER A 505 -37.00 6.36 6.58
CA SER A 505 -36.47 5.04 6.25
C SER A 505 -35.26 4.61 7.11
N LYS A 506 -34.52 5.53 7.75
CA LYS A 506 -33.37 5.16 8.61
C LYS A 506 -33.76 4.61 9.99
N LEU A 507 -34.92 4.96 10.55
CA LEU A 507 -35.37 4.39 11.84
C LEU A 507 -35.67 2.89 11.72
N LEU A 508 -36.30 2.48 10.61
CA LEU A 508 -36.64 1.08 10.35
C LEU A 508 -35.42 0.15 10.37
N VAL A 509 -34.25 0.60 9.91
CA VAL A 509 -33.01 -0.19 9.94
C VAL A 509 -32.48 -0.37 11.36
N VAL A 510 -32.54 0.67 12.21
CA VAL A 510 -32.11 0.56 13.61
C VAL A 510 -33.06 -0.35 14.40
N SER A 511 -34.37 -0.18 14.22
CA SER A 511 -35.37 -1.09 14.78
C SER A 511 -35.18 -2.52 14.29
N ALA A 512 -34.91 -2.73 12.99
CA ALA A 512 -34.66 -4.06 12.44
C ALA A 512 -33.40 -4.72 13.03
N VAL A 513 -32.32 -3.98 13.30
CA VAL A 513 -31.10 -4.52 13.92
C VAL A 513 -31.28 -4.84 15.40
N VAL A 514 -31.96 -3.99 16.17
CA VAL A 514 -32.29 -4.28 17.58
C VAL A 514 -33.25 -5.47 17.67
N VAL A 515 -34.28 -5.50 16.81
CA VAL A 515 -35.17 -6.66 16.67
C VAL A 515 -34.37 -7.89 16.27
N PHE A 516 -33.42 -7.82 15.32
CA PHE A 516 -32.59 -8.98 14.95
C PHE A 516 -31.73 -9.50 16.12
N ALA A 517 -31.15 -8.62 16.94
CA ALA A 517 -30.37 -9.03 18.10
C ALA A 517 -31.24 -9.75 19.16
N VAL A 518 -32.46 -9.26 19.38
CA VAL A 518 -33.45 -9.93 20.23
C VAL A 518 -33.94 -11.24 19.59
N PHE A 519 -34.26 -11.24 18.29
CA PHE A 519 -34.71 -12.42 17.55
C PHE A 519 -33.65 -13.51 17.51
N TYR A 520 -32.36 -13.17 17.39
CA TYR A 520 -31.25 -14.13 17.44
C TYR A 520 -31.06 -14.72 18.85
N SER A 521 -31.38 -13.94 19.88
CA SER A 521 -31.42 -14.42 21.28
C SER A 521 -32.64 -15.29 21.59
N VAL A 522 -33.75 -15.10 20.85
CA VAL A 522 -35.02 -15.83 21.01
C VAL A 522 -35.15 -17.03 20.05
N LYS A 523 -34.40 -17.08 18.95
CA LYS A 523 -34.43 -18.17 17.93
C LYS A 523 -33.83 -19.52 18.36
N LYS A 524 -33.91 -19.83 19.66
CA LYS A 524 -34.07 -21.22 20.11
C LYS A 524 -35.53 -21.70 20.11
N GLY A 525 -36.50 -20.84 19.75
CA GLY A 525 -37.91 -21.19 19.58
C GLY A 525 -38.53 -20.79 18.22
N LEU A 526 -39.24 -21.74 17.63
CA LEU A 526 -40.24 -21.62 16.55
C LEU A 526 -39.83 -21.12 15.14
N PHE A 527 -40.79 -21.22 14.20
CA PHE A 527 -40.63 -21.48 12.77
C PHE A 527 -41.69 -20.69 11.93
N ILE A 528 -41.72 -20.84 10.59
CA ILE A 528 -42.79 -20.42 9.63
C ILE A 528 -42.76 -18.97 9.02
N HIS A 529 -42.19 -18.88 7.80
CA HIS A 529 -42.79 -18.43 6.49
C HIS A 529 -43.19 -16.95 6.11
N ASN A 530 -42.85 -16.57 4.84
CA ASN A 530 -43.37 -15.52 3.91
C ASN A 530 -43.34 -13.99 4.25
N ARG A 531 -43.59 -13.02 3.31
CA ARG A 531 -43.14 -12.73 1.89
C ARG A 531 -43.78 -11.38 1.42
N ILE A 532 -43.26 -10.71 0.35
CA ILE A 532 -43.98 -9.72 -0.54
C ILE A 532 -44.25 -8.29 0.06
N ILE A 533 -44.27 -7.13 -0.65
CA ILE A 533 -43.79 -6.67 -2.00
C ILE A 533 -43.63 -5.10 -2.10
N ASN A 534 -43.71 -4.51 -3.31
CA ASN A 534 -43.45 -3.11 -3.77
C ASN A 534 -44.56 -2.06 -3.40
N PHE A 535 -44.42 -0.73 -3.59
CA PHE A 535 -44.67 0.02 -4.87
C PHE A 535 -44.16 1.51 -4.94
N LEU A 536 -44.43 2.15 -6.10
CA LEU A 536 -44.15 3.50 -6.68
C LEU A 536 -44.76 4.75 -5.95
N SER A 537 -44.73 6.03 -6.41
CA SER A 537 -43.80 6.96 -7.16
C SER A 537 -44.39 8.41 -7.23
N SER A 538 -43.78 9.35 -7.98
CA SER A 538 -44.29 10.69 -8.40
C SER A 538 -44.48 11.77 -7.30
N SER A 539 -44.58 13.10 -7.53
CA SER A 539 -44.42 13.98 -8.73
C SER A 539 -44.14 15.45 -8.32
N ASP A 540 -43.49 16.23 -9.22
CA ASP A 540 -43.73 17.63 -9.71
C ASP A 540 -44.15 18.80 -8.76
N ASP A 541 -44.11 20.10 -9.12
CA ASP A 541 -43.09 20.96 -9.81
C ASP A 541 -43.49 22.47 -9.64
N THR A 542 -42.58 23.41 -9.97
CA THR A 542 -42.78 24.88 -10.20
C THR A 542 -43.11 25.84 -9.03
N PHE A 543 -42.41 27.00 -8.94
CA PHE A 543 -42.94 28.35 -9.24
C PHE A 543 -41.88 29.47 -9.05
N PHE A 544 -42.09 30.63 -9.70
CA PHE A 544 -41.26 31.86 -9.62
C PHE A 544 -42.15 33.12 -9.71
N PRO A 545 -41.73 34.25 -9.12
CA PRO A 545 -42.05 35.57 -9.68
C PRO A 545 -40.84 36.53 -9.80
N GLN A 546 -40.97 37.54 -10.65
CA GLN A 546 -40.00 38.63 -10.87
C GLN A 546 -40.35 39.88 -10.04
N LEU A 547 -39.41 40.83 -9.91
CA LEU A 547 -39.71 42.25 -9.69
C LEU A 547 -38.57 43.14 -10.23
N ASN A 548 -38.82 44.45 -10.42
CA ASN A 548 -38.14 45.26 -11.44
C ASN A 548 -37.32 46.47 -10.93
N THR A 549 -36.26 46.80 -11.68
CA THR A 549 -35.64 48.11 -11.98
C THR A 549 -35.78 49.32 -11.03
N HIS A 550 -34.65 50.00 -10.75
CA HIS A 550 -34.42 51.41 -11.17
C HIS A 550 -32.92 51.78 -11.10
N SER A 551 -32.54 53.01 -11.49
CA SER A 551 -31.24 53.27 -12.14
C SER A 551 -30.63 54.69 -12.00
N HIS A 552 -29.28 54.74 -11.93
CA HIS A 552 -28.40 55.83 -12.41
C HIS A 552 -28.45 57.21 -11.69
N PRO A 553 -27.46 58.13 -11.93
CA PRO A 553 -26.30 58.11 -12.85
C PRO A 553 -24.94 58.09 -12.07
N ARG A 554 -23.76 58.65 -12.44
CA ARG A 554 -23.24 59.50 -13.56
C ARG A 554 -21.69 59.38 -13.69
N ASN A 555 -21.17 59.57 -14.91
CA ASN A 555 -19.97 60.30 -15.42
C ASN A 555 -18.78 60.70 -14.49
N ASP A 556 -17.53 60.91 -14.92
CA ASP A 556 -16.84 60.93 -16.25
C ASP A 556 -15.29 60.71 -16.02
N THR A 557 -14.29 60.82 -16.91
CA THR A 557 -14.12 61.32 -18.31
C THR A 557 -12.98 60.56 -19.06
N PHE A 558 -12.65 60.99 -20.29
CA PHE A 558 -11.50 60.58 -21.13
C PHE A 558 -10.12 61.10 -20.66
N TYR A 559 -9.02 60.45 -21.08
CA TYR A 559 -7.96 61.04 -21.95
C TYR A 559 -7.08 59.97 -22.65
N ASN A 560 -6.08 60.40 -23.43
CA ASN A 560 -5.46 59.68 -24.56
C ASN A 560 -3.96 59.36 -24.37
N PHE A 561 -3.47 58.29 -25.03
CA PHE A 561 -2.06 57.98 -25.44
C PHE A 561 -0.97 58.02 -24.33
N ASP A 562 0.12 57.22 -24.34
CA ASP A 562 1.01 56.79 -25.42
C ASP A 562 1.62 55.38 -25.18
N LEU A 563 2.36 54.85 -26.17
CA LEU A 563 3.30 53.73 -25.95
C LEU A 563 4.66 54.23 -25.42
N PRO A 564 5.25 53.48 -24.48
CA PRO A 564 6.70 53.30 -24.44
C PRO A 564 7.07 51.83 -24.71
N SER A 565 8.03 51.61 -25.62
CA SER A 565 8.83 50.38 -25.61
C SER A 565 9.59 50.28 -24.29
N CYS A 566 9.45 49.17 -23.56
CA CYS A 566 10.08 48.98 -22.26
C CYS A 566 11.08 47.83 -22.31
N GLU A 567 12.29 48.07 -21.80
CA GLU A 567 13.40 47.11 -21.77
C GLU A 567 13.15 45.99 -20.76
N PHE A 568 13.83 44.86 -20.92
CA PHE A 568 13.71 43.68 -20.04
C PHE A 568 14.43 43.85 -18.68
N SER A 569 14.08 44.93 -17.97
CA SER A 569 14.56 45.21 -16.62
C SER A 569 14.02 44.18 -15.62
N LYS A 570 14.91 43.30 -15.12
CA LYS A 570 14.58 42.28 -14.10
C LYS A 570 14.30 42.89 -12.71
N ARG A 571 13.28 43.74 -12.59
CA ARG A 571 12.66 44.05 -11.30
C ARG A 571 11.91 42.81 -10.81
N ARG A 572 12.42 42.16 -9.75
CA ARG A 572 11.68 41.11 -9.04
C ARG A 572 10.39 41.70 -8.45
N VAL A 573 9.27 41.45 -9.11
CA VAL A 573 7.94 41.68 -8.53
C VAL A 573 7.76 40.72 -7.36
N LYS A 574 7.26 41.23 -6.24
CA LYS A 574 6.90 40.40 -5.09
C LYS A 574 5.65 39.60 -5.45
N MET A 575 5.77 38.29 -5.69
CA MET A 575 4.60 37.42 -5.91
C MET A 575 3.71 37.40 -4.66
N GLU A 576 2.45 37.78 -4.84
CA GLU A 576 1.42 37.70 -3.81
C GLU A 576 0.82 36.28 -3.76
N PHE A 577 0.12 35.94 -2.67
CA PHE A 577 -0.49 34.60 -2.53
C PHE A 577 -1.49 34.28 -3.65
N GLY A 578 -2.27 35.28 -4.09
CA GLY A 578 -3.21 35.15 -5.21
C GLY A 578 -2.55 34.75 -6.53
N ASP A 579 -1.32 35.21 -6.80
CA ASP A 579 -0.56 34.92 -8.04
C ASP A 579 -0.08 33.47 -8.12
N TRP A 580 -0.14 32.78 -6.98
CA TRP A 580 0.22 31.37 -6.85
C TRP A 580 -1.03 30.47 -6.80
N ILE A 581 -2.18 31.02 -6.39
CA ILE A 581 -3.51 30.36 -6.45
C ILE A 581 -4.02 30.26 -7.89
N ALA A 582 -3.79 31.29 -8.71
CA ALA A 582 -4.15 31.32 -10.13
C ALA A 582 -3.19 32.23 -10.91
N PRO A 583 -2.68 31.81 -12.08
CA PRO A 583 -1.77 32.63 -12.87
C PRO A 583 -2.48 33.86 -13.46
N LYS A 584 -1.91 35.05 -13.24
CA LYS A 584 -2.36 36.33 -13.84
C LYS A 584 -2.24 36.34 -15.37
N GLU A 585 -1.26 35.61 -15.93
CA GLU A 585 -1.01 35.47 -17.36
C GLU A 585 -0.86 33.99 -17.72
N LEU A 586 -1.45 33.56 -18.84
CA LEU A 586 -1.39 32.16 -19.29
C LEU A 586 -0.15 31.84 -20.13
N GLN A 587 0.51 32.86 -20.71
CA GLN A 587 1.75 32.68 -21.46
C GLN A 587 2.94 32.46 -20.50
N HIS A 588 3.74 31.43 -20.75
CA HIS A 588 4.87 31.05 -19.90
C HIS A 588 5.99 30.39 -20.70
N SER A 589 7.22 30.39 -20.17
CA SER A 589 8.39 29.75 -20.77
C SER A 589 8.61 28.28 -20.37
N MET A 590 7.88 27.78 -19.36
CA MET A 590 7.99 26.39 -18.88
C MET A 590 7.82 25.36 -20.01
N SER A 591 8.69 24.35 -20.02
CA SER A 591 8.55 23.12 -20.81
C SER A 591 7.32 22.29 -20.38
N ASP A 592 6.98 21.26 -21.15
CA ASP A 592 5.86 20.37 -20.83
C ASP A 592 6.12 19.60 -19.54
N GLU A 593 7.35 19.11 -19.33
CA GLU A 593 7.75 18.39 -18.11
C GLU A 593 7.69 19.30 -16.87
N GLU A 594 8.16 20.54 -16.97
CA GLU A 594 8.05 21.56 -15.91
C GLU A 594 6.60 21.93 -15.59
N LEU A 595 5.79 22.18 -16.63
CA LEU A 595 4.37 22.51 -16.51
C LEU A 595 3.58 21.35 -15.88
N PHE A 596 3.79 20.12 -16.33
CA PHE A 596 3.10 18.94 -15.79
C PHE A 596 3.51 18.68 -14.34
N TRP A 597 4.79 18.80 -14.01
CA TRP A 597 5.27 18.68 -12.63
C TRP A 597 4.66 19.76 -11.71
N ARG A 598 4.61 21.02 -12.16
CA ARG A 598 3.97 22.13 -11.40
C ARG A 598 2.46 21.90 -11.22
N ALA A 599 1.76 21.46 -12.26
CA ALA A 599 0.34 21.12 -12.23
C ALA A 599 0.02 19.85 -11.42
N SER A 600 1.02 19.00 -11.14
CA SER A 600 0.89 17.79 -10.32
C SER A 600 0.90 18.06 -8.80
N MET A 601 1.08 19.32 -8.37
CA MET A 601 1.15 19.73 -6.98
C MET A 601 -0.20 19.64 -6.26
N ILE A 602 -0.24 18.93 -5.13
CA ILE A 602 -1.42 18.78 -4.26
C ILE A 602 -1.05 19.23 -2.83
N PRO A 603 -1.89 19.99 -2.11
CA PRO A 603 -1.69 20.26 -0.69
C PRO A 603 -2.09 19.03 0.15
N ASN A 604 -1.25 18.66 1.13
CA ASN A 604 -1.65 17.70 2.15
C ASN A 604 -2.69 18.30 3.12
N VAL A 605 -2.77 19.64 3.23
CA VAL A 605 -3.88 20.35 3.91
C VAL A 605 -5.09 20.41 2.97
N VAL A 606 -6.16 19.69 3.33
CA VAL A 606 -7.35 19.50 2.47
C VAL A 606 -8.24 20.74 2.38
N GLU A 607 -8.30 21.53 3.45
CA GLU A 607 -9.11 22.75 3.51
C GLU A 607 -8.33 23.95 2.96
N PHE A 608 -8.99 24.75 2.11
CA PHE A 608 -8.38 25.93 1.50
C PHE A 608 -8.51 27.13 2.46
N PRO A 609 -7.43 27.90 2.71
CA PRO A 609 -7.45 29.02 3.67
C PRO A 609 -8.19 30.27 3.14
N TYR A 610 -8.84 30.19 1.99
CA TYR A 610 -9.51 31.29 1.31
C TYR A 610 -10.87 30.87 0.73
N ASN A 611 -11.83 31.79 0.72
CA ASN A 611 -13.14 31.58 0.13
C ASN A 611 -13.06 31.49 -1.40
N ARG A 612 -12.94 30.28 -1.94
CA ARG A 612 -12.96 30.01 -3.39
C ARG A 612 -14.34 29.64 -3.89
N ILE A 613 -14.69 30.15 -5.07
CA ILE A 613 -15.86 29.69 -5.83
C ILE A 613 -15.38 28.63 -6.83
N PRO A 614 -15.94 27.40 -6.83
CA PRO A 614 -15.57 26.37 -7.80
C PRO A 614 -15.79 26.84 -9.25
N LYS A 615 -14.78 26.67 -10.10
CA LYS A 615 -14.83 27.03 -11.53
C LYS A 615 -14.90 25.82 -12.43
N VAL A 616 -15.50 26.03 -13.60
CA VAL A 616 -15.42 25.12 -14.75
C VAL A 616 -14.44 25.69 -15.77
N ALA A 617 -13.35 24.96 -16.05
CA ALA A 617 -12.38 25.27 -17.08
C ALA A 617 -12.89 24.79 -18.45
N PHE A 618 -13.04 25.72 -19.39
CA PHE A 618 -13.41 25.45 -20.77
C PHE A 618 -12.15 25.51 -21.64
N MET A 619 -11.68 24.34 -22.05
CA MET A 619 -10.42 24.15 -22.79
C MET A 619 -10.75 23.92 -24.26
N PHE A 620 -10.31 24.83 -25.14
CA PHE A 620 -10.56 24.76 -26.58
C PHE A 620 -9.26 24.40 -27.32
N LEU A 621 -9.29 23.29 -28.04
CA LEU A 621 -8.24 22.89 -28.98
C LEU A 621 -8.71 23.24 -30.39
N THR A 622 -8.07 24.21 -31.05
CA THR A 622 -8.51 24.72 -32.36
C THR A 622 -7.35 24.86 -33.34
N LYS A 623 -7.64 24.93 -34.64
CA LYS A 623 -6.61 25.21 -35.67
C LYS A 623 -6.40 26.71 -35.93
N GLY A 624 -7.26 27.57 -35.41
CA GLY A 624 -7.23 29.01 -35.64
C GLY A 624 -8.50 29.70 -35.13
N LYS A 625 -9.05 30.63 -35.93
CA LYS A 625 -10.21 31.44 -35.54
C LYS A 625 -11.42 30.57 -35.21
N MET A 626 -11.93 30.69 -33.99
CA MET A 626 -13.20 30.06 -33.57
C MET A 626 -14.39 30.67 -34.32
N PRO A 627 -15.09 29.94 -35.22
CA PRO A 627 -16.22 30.51 -35.95
C PRO A 627 -17.43 30.80 -35.05
N LEU A 628 -17.56 30.01 -33.98
CA LEU A 628 -18.68 30.05 -33.04
C LEU A 628 -18.40 30.91 -31.80
N ALA A 629 -17.34 31.72 -31.79
CA ALA A 629 -17.01 32.60 -30.67
C ALA A 629 -18.19 33.48 -30.19
N PRO A 630 -19.02 34.10 -31.06
CA PRO A 630 -20.17 34.90 -30.62
C PRO A 630 -21.27 34.09 -29.91
N LEU A 631 -21.36 32.77 -30.14
CA LEU A 631 -22.27 31.89 -29.40
C LEU A 631 -21.74 31.61 -27.99
N TRP A 632 -20.44 31.34 -27.88
CA TRP A 632 -19.76 31.13 -26.60
C TRP A 632 -19.72 32.42 -25.76
N GLU A 633 -19.47 33.59 -26.36
CA GLU A 633 -19.59 34.89 -25.70
C GLU A 633 -20.98 35.11 -25.11
N ARG A 634 -22.05 34.71 -25.82
CA ARG A 634 -23.43 34.75 -25.30
C ARG A 634 -23.68 33.74 -24.18
N PHE A 635 -23.06 32.56 -24.23
CA PHE A 635 -23.16 31.52 -23.21
C PHE A 635 -22.47 31.93 -21.90
N PHE A 636 -21.32 32.60 -21.98
CA PHE A 636 -20.51 33.03 -20.83
C PHE A 636 -20.90 34.40 -20.23
N LYS A 637 -21.83 35.14 -20.87
CA LYS A 637 -22.20 36.51 -20.47
C LYS A 637 -23.07 36.52 -19.20
N GLY A 638 -22.51 37.03 -18.11
CA GLY A 638 -23.18 37.18 -16.81
C GLY A 638 -22.72 36.17 -15.76
N HIS A 639 -21.78 35.28 -16.10
CA HIS A 639 -21.28 34.21 -15.24
C HIS A 639 -19.79 34.37 -14.88
N GLN A 640 -19.26 35.59 -15.01
CA GLN A 640 -17.87 35.92 -14.69
C GLN A 640 -17.47 35.42 -13.29
N GLY A 641 -16.32 34.76 -13.19
CA GLY A 641 -15.83 34.15 -11.95
C GLY A 641 -16.25 32.69 -11.72
N LEU A 642 -17.26 32.18 -12.44
CA LEU A 642 -17.69 30.77 -12.39
C LEU A 642 -16.97 29.86 -13.40
N TYR A 643 -16.17 30.45 -14.28
CA TYR A 643 -15.44 29.75 -15.33
C TYR A 643 -14.05 30.35 -15.57
N SER A 644 -13.25 29.59 -16.31
CA SER A 644 -11.95 29.97 -16.87
C SER A 644 -11.87 29.41 -18.30
N ILE A 645 -11.09 30.05 -19.19
CA ILE A 645 -11.00 29.69 -20.61
C ILE A 645 -9.54 29.52 -21.01
N TYR A 646 -9.24 28.43 -21.72
CA TYR A 646 -7.89 28.08 -22.17
C TYR A 646 -7.93 27.70 -23.65
N LEU A 647 -7.14 28.37 -24.49
CA LEU A 647 -7.08 28.14 -25.94
C LEU A 647 -5.70 27.59 -26.32
N HIS A 648 -5.69 26.40 -26.92
CA HIS A 648 -4.54 25.87 -27.64
C HIS A 648 -4.81 26.00 -29.14
N THR A 649 -3.92 26.71 -29.84
CA THR A 649 -4.09 27.06 -31.25
C THR A 649 -2.84 26.68 -32.05
N SER A 650 -2.91 26.63 -33.39
CA SER A 650 -1.69 26.50 -34.20
C SER A 650 -0.70 27.63 -33.84
N PRO A 651 0.61 27.33 -33.66
CA PRO A 651 1.62 28.36 -33.39
C PRO A 651 1.58 29.53 -34.37
N ASN A 652 1.37 29.22 -35.66
CA ASN A 652 1.29 30.18 -36.76
C ASN A 652 0.04 31.09 -36.72
N TYR A 653 -0.94 30.82 -35.86
CA TYR A 653 -2.11 31.67 -35.68
C TYR A 653 -1.81 32.74 -34.62
N THR A 654 -1.82 34.02 -35.00
CA THR A 654 -1.38 35.16 -34.16
C THR A 654 -2.47 36.19 -33.86
N PHE A 655 -3.70 35.97 -34.32
CA PHE A 655 -4.82 36.87 -34.04
C PHE A 655 -5.29 36.73 -32.58
N GLU A 656 -5.24 37.84 -31.85
CA GLU A 656 -5.79 37.98 -30.50
C GLU A 656 -7.17 38.64 -30.54
N PRO A 657 -8.18 38.18 -29.77
CA PRO A 657 -9.49 38.83 -29.69
C PRO A 657 -9.43 40.28 -29.15
N PRO A 658 -10.48 41.10 -29.31
CA PRO A 658 -10.58 42.38 -28.61
C PRO A 658 -10.73 42.16 -27.10
N LYS A 659 -10.27 43.12 -26.28
CA LYS A 659 -10.34 43.08 -24.79
C LYS A 659 -11.75 42.90 -24.21
N SER A 660 -12.80 43.09 -25.01
CA SER A 660 -14.20 42.87 -24.65
C SER A 660 -14.69 41.42 -24.85
N SER A 661 -13.92 40.59 -25.54
CA SER A 661 -14.22 39.17 -25.76
C SER A 661 -13.78 38.34 -24.56
N VAL A 662 -14.59 37.34 -24.19
CA VAL A 662 -14.24 36.37 -23.13
C VAL A 662 -13.02 35.50 -23.48
N PHE A 663 -12.60 35.50 -24.74
CA PHE A 663 -11.43 34.76 -25.25
C PHE A 663 -10.12 35.57 -25.20
N TYR A 664 -10.15 36.85 -24.81
CA TYR A 664 -8.94 37.67 -24.69
C TYR A 664 -7.99 37.11 -23.62
N ASN A 665 -6.69 37.10 -23.91
CA ASN A 665 -5.61 36.55 -23.10
C ASN A 665 -5.83 35.09 -22.65
N SER A 666 -6.72 34.36 -23.32
CA SER A 666 -7.05 32.96 -22.98
C SER A 666 -6.10 31.94 -23.63
N ARG A 667 -5.17 32.39 -24.50
CA ARG A 667 -4.24 31.51 -25.22
C ARG A 667 -3.16 30.98 -24.29
N ILE A 668 -2.90 29.67 -24.32
CA ILE A 668 -1.77 29.03 -23.65
C ILE A 668 -0.57 28.85 -24.60
N PRO A 669 0.67 28.62 -24.11
CA PRO A 669 1.80 28.22 -24.93
C PRO A 669 1.44 26.99 -25.76
N SER A 670 1.44 27.16 -27.08
CA SER A 670 0.91 26.17 -28.03
C SER A 670 2.03 25.61 -28.91
N GLN A 671 1.89 24.36 -29.33
CA GLN A 671 2.82 23.63 -30.20
C GLN A 671 2.05 23.04 -31.39
N ASP A 672 2.72 22.55 -32.44
CA ASP A 672 2.03 21.97 -33.60
C ASP A 672 1.34 20.63 -33.29
N VAL A 673 0.08 20.51 -33.73
CA VAL A 673 -0.78 19.35 -33.46
C VAL A 673 -1.17 18.64 -34.75
N GLN A 674 -0.63 17.43 -34.95
CA GLN A 674 -1.04 16.55 -36.04
C GLN A 674 -2.18 15.62 -35.58
N TRP A 675 -3.28 15.63 -36.33
CA TRP A 675 -4.45 14.80 -36.03
C TRP A 675 -4.12 13.31 -36.11
N GLY A 676 -4.59 12.53 -35.13
CA GLY A 676 -4.34 11.10 -35.06
C GLY A 676 -2.92 10.69 -34.65
N LYS A 677 -2.06 11.63 -34.24
CA LYS A 677 -0.74 11.36 -33.62
C LYS A 677 -0.72 11.80 -32.15
N LYS A 678 0.30 11.35 -31.41
CA LYS A 678 0.48 11.65 -29.97
C LYS A 678 0.44 13.15 -29.64
N THR A 679 0.78 14.01 -30.59
CA THR A 679 0.72 15.47 -30.47
C THR A 679 -0.67 16.02 -30.09
N MET A 680 -1.75 15.27 -30.34
CA MET A 680 -3.06 15.64 -29.78
C MET A 680 -3.08 15.44 -28.26
N ILE A 681 -2.68 14.26 -27.77
CA ILE A 681 -2.57 13.94 -26.33
C ILE A 681 -1.62 14.93 -25.64
N ASP A 682 -0.49 15.25 -26.27
CA ASP A 682 0.47 16.24 -25.77
C ASP A 682 -0.19 17.63 -25.61
N ALA A 683 -1.11 18.04 -26.49
CA ALA A 683 -1.86 19.29 -26.39
C ALA A 683 -3.03 19.26 -25.40
N GLU A 684 -3.74 18.14 -25.32
CA GLU A 684 -4.83 17.89 -24.36
C GLU A 684 -4.31 17.93 -22.92
N ARG A 685 -3.15 17.31 -22.67
CA ARG A 685 -2.43 17.39 -21.39
C ARG A 685 -1.92 18.79 -21.09
N ARG A 686 -1.46 19.55 -22.09
CA ARG A 686 -1.00 20.95 -21.91
C ARG A 686 -2.13 21.91 -21.56
N LEU A 687 -3.33 21.70 -22.13
CA LEU A 687 -4.56 22.39 -21.74
C LEU A 687 -4.95 22.06 -20.29
N LEU A 688 -5.02 20.77 -19.95
CA LEU A 688 -5.31 20.31 -18.58
C LEU A 688 -4.33 20.88 -17.56
N ALA A 689 -3.03 20.86 -17.86
CA ALA A 689 -1.99 21.33 -16.95
C ALA A 689 -2.05 22.86 -16.74
N ASN A 690 -2.25 23.65 -17.80
CA ASN A 690 -2.50 25.09 -17.67
C ASN A 690 -3.76 25.38 -16.84
N ALA A 691 -4.83 24.64 -17.07
CA ALA A 691 -6.06 24.79 -16.31
C ALA A 691 -5.92 24.38 -14.83
N LEU A 692 -5.07 23.40 -14.52
CA LEU A 692 -4.80 22.99 -13.14
C LEU A 692 -4.06 24.04 -12.32
N LEU A 693 -3.33 24.98 -12.95
CA LEU A 693 -2.64 26.07 -12.25
C LEU A 693 -3.58 27.06 -11.54
N ASP A 694 -4.87 27.11 -11.90
CA ASP A 694 -5.90 27.78 -11.09
C ASP A 694 -6.53 26.75 -10.13
N PHE A 695 -6.27 26.94 -8.83
CA PHE A 695 -6.81 26.10 -7.76
C PHE A 695 -8.32 26.26 -7.52
N SER A 696 -8.98 27.19 -8.21
CA SER A 696 -10.44 27.30 -8.25
C SER A 696 -11.09 26.30 -9.22
N ASN A 697 -10.35 25.84 -10.25
CA ASN A 697 -10.89 24.95 -11.28
C ASN A 697 -11.13 23.53 -10.72
N GLU A 698 -12.39 23.10 -10.71
CA GLU A 698 -12.80 21.76 -10.25
C GLU A 698 -13.25 20.84 -11.39
N ARG A 699 -13.65 21.42 -12.53
CA ARG A 699 -14.16 20.70 -13.71
C ARG A 699 -13.43 21.18 -14.95
N PHE A 700 -13.10 20.24 -15.84
CA PHE A 700 -12.22 20.48 -16.98
C PHE A 700 -12.87 19.90 -18.22
N ILE A 701 -13.42 20.76 -19.07
CA ILE A 701 -14.13 20.38 -20.30
C ILE A 701 -13.22 20.63 -21.50
N LEU A 702 -12.95 19.60 -22.30
CA LEU A 702 -12.21 19.71 -23.56
C LEU A 702 -13.17 19.81 -24.76
N LEU A 703 -12.97 20.82 -25.60
CA LEU A 703 -13.84 21.23 -26.70
C LEU A 703 -13.04 21.55 -27.99
N SER A 704 -13.74 21.60 -29.12
CA SER A 704 -13.23 22.08 -30.41
C SER A 704 -13.93 23.35 -30.88
N GLU A 705 -13.45 23.95 -31.96
CA GLU A 705 -14.08 25.13 -32.57
C GLU A 705 -15.49 24.88 -33.18
N THR A 706 -15.94 23.61 -33.25
CA THR A 706 -17.29 23.24 -33.72
C THR A 706 -18.25 22.80 -32.61
N CYS A 707 -17.78 22.70 -31.36
CA CYS A 707 -18.64 22.36 -30.23
C CYS A 707 -19.63 23.50 -29.90
N ILE A 708 -20.87 23.13 -29.53
CA ILE A 708 -21.92 24.07 -29.10
C ILE A 708 -22.53 23.64 -27.75
N PRO A 709 -22.87 24.58 -26.85
CA PRO A 709 -23.60 24.28 -25.63
C PRO A 709 -25.10 24.13 -25.96
N ILE A 710 -25.69 22.98 -25.63
CA ILE A 710 -27.12 22.68 -25.84
C ILE A 710 -27.99 23.29 -24.71
N TYR A 711 -27.45 23.36 -23.50
CA TYR A 711 -28.08 23.98 -22.34
C TYR A 711 -27.38 25.29 -21.96
N ASN A 712 -28.04 26.15 -21.18
CA ASN A 712 -27.43 27.39 -20.69
C ASN A 712 -26.32 27.13 -19.65
N PHE A 713 -25.48 28.13 -19.40
CA PHE A 713 -24.35 28.02 -18.48
C PHE A 713 -24.78 27.56 -17.08
N THR A 714 -25.81 28.17 -16.50
CA THR A 714 -26.29 27.86 -15.15
C THR A 714 -26.66 26.38 -15.01
N THR A 715 -27.34 25.80 -16.01
CA THR A 715 -27.68 24.37 -16.04
C THR A 715 -26.43 23.49 -16.09
N ILE A 716 -25.49 23.77 -17.00
CA ILE A 716 -24.25 22.98 -17.16
C ILE A 716 -23.36 23.07 -15.91
N TYR A 717 -23.10 24.28 -15.43
CA TYR A 717 -22.34 24.55 -14.21
C TYR A 717 -22.95 23.81 -13.00
N THR A 718 -24.25 23.95 -12.78
CA THR A 718 -24.94 23.32 -11.63
C THR A 718 -24.90 21.80 -11.72
N HIS A 719 -25.03 21.22 -12.92
CA HIS A 719 -24.92 19.78 -13.11
C HIS A 719 -23.50 19.26 -12.81
N LEU A 720 -22.47 19.92 -13.37
CA LEU A 720 -21.09 19.46 -13.24
C LEU A 720 -20.55 19.64 -11.82
N ILE A 721 -20.74 20.81 -11.19
CA ILE A 721 -20.22 21.08 -9.84
C ILE A 721 -20.82 20.11 -8.80
N ASN A 722 -22.10 19.74 -8.93
CA ASN A 722 -22.78 18.80 -8.02
C ASN A 722 -22.59 17.31 -8.39
N SER A 723 -21.85 16.98 -9.45
CA SER A 723 -21.60 15.59 -9.87
C SER A 723 -20.42 14.96 -9.13
N ASN A 724 -20.56 13.72 -8.64
CA ASN A 724 -19.43 12.93 -8.12
C ASN A 724 -18.76 12.05 -9.20
N GLN A 725 -19.02 12.33 -10.48
CA GLN A 725 -18.51 11.58 -11.64
C GLN A 725 -17.81 12.51 -12.63
N SER A 726 -17.12 11.90 -13.59
CA SER A 726 -16.52 12.59 -14.74
C SER A 726 -17.10 12.06 -16.05
N PHE A 727 -17.43 12.95 -16.97
CA PHE A 727 -18.21 12.63 -18.17
C PHE A 727 -17.31 12.42 -19.39
N LEU A 728 -16.82 11.19 -19.53
CA LEU A 728 -15.96 10.73 -20.61
C LEU A 728 -16.53 9.46 -21.25
N GLY A 729 -16.57 9.43 -22.58
CA GLY A 729 -17.06 8.26 -23.32
C GLY A 729 -15.97 7.20 -23.45
N LEU A 730 -16.15 6.03 -22.84
CA LEU A 730 -15.27 4.87 -23.00
C LEU A 730 -16.07 3.66 -23.46
N PHE A 731 -15.63 3.04 -24.55
CA PHE A 731 -16.18 1.78 -25.05
C PHE A 731 -15.10 0.93 -25.70
N ASP A 732 -15.32 -0.39 -25.71
CA ASP A 732 -14.58 -1.29 -26.59
C ASP A 732 -15.20 -1.24 -27.99
N ASP A 733 -14.36 -1.19 -29.01
CA ASP A 733 -14.77 -1.18 -30.42
C ASP A 733 -13.97 -2.27 -31.15
N PRO A 734 -14.48 -3.51 -31.24
CA PRO A 734 -13.73 -4.65 -31.75
C PRO A 734 -13.40 -4.55 -33.25
N ARG A 735 -13.93 -3.55 -33.96
CA ARG A 735 -13.73 -3.37 -35.41
C ARG A 735 -12.31 -2.86 -35.70
N ARG A 736 -11.89 -2.92 -36.98
CA ARG A 736 -10.61 -2.35 -37.46
C ARG A 736 -10.42 -0.86 -37.12
N ARG A 737 -11.49 -0.12 -36.82
CA ARG A 737 -11.47 1.31 -36.41
C ARG A 737 -11.40 1.53 -34.88
N GLY A 738 -11.20 0.48 -34.09
CA GLY A 738 -11.00 0.50 -32.63
C GLY A 738 -9.85 -0.40 -32.21
N ARG A 739 -10.11 -1.67 -31.86
CA ARG A 739 -9.08 -2.68 -31.55
C ARG A 739 -8.09 -2.87 -32.71
N GLY A 740 -8.51 -2.82 -33.97
CA GLY A 740 -7.58 -2.87 -35.11
C GLY A 740 -6.73 -1.61 -35.35
N ARG A 741 -6.74 -0.64 -34.42
CA ARG A 741 -5.76 0.45 -34.30
C ARG A 741 -4.85 0.30 -33.08
N TYR A 742 -5.10 -0.71 -32.24
CA TYR A 742 -4.23 -1.04 -31.12
C TYR A 742 -2.85 -1.42 -31.64
N ASN A 743 -1.83 -0.98 -30.92
CA ASN A 743 -0.44 -1.26 -31.25
C ASN A 743 0.08 -2.21 -30.17
N HIS A 744 0.43 -3.45 -30.52
CA HIS A 744 0.89 -4.48 -29.56
C HIS A 744 2.00 -3.98 -28.63
N LYS A 745 2.81 -3.07 -29.18
CA LYS A 745 3.84 -2.21 -28.58
C LYS A 745 3.40 -1.32 -27.39
N MET A 746 2.17 -1.46 -26.87
CA MET A 746 1.63 -0.69 -25.74
C MET A 746 1.36 -1.55 -24.49
N TRP A 747 1.57 -2.87 -24.59
CA TRP A 747 1.48 -3.86 -23.53
C TRP A 747 2.90 -4.02 -22.93
N PRO A 748 3.11 -4.01 -21.59
CA PRO A 748 2.18 -4.31 -20.51
C PRO A 748 1.17 -3.22 -20.27
N THR A 749 1.64 -1.97 -20.34
CA THR A 749 1.08 -0.88 -19.53
C THR A 749 -0.34 -0.51 -19.96
N ILE A 750 -0.70 -0.80 -21.21
CA ILE A 750 -2.06 -0.77 -21.73
C ILE A 750 -2.27 -2.05 -22.55
N SER A 751 -2.90 -3.07 -21.96
CA SER A 751 -3.24 -4.29 -22.70
C SER A 751 -4.33 -4.04 -23.74
N ILE A 752 -4.52 -4.94 -24.72
CA ILE A 752 -5.66 -4.83 -25.65
C ILE A 752 -7.02 -4.93 -24.94
N SER A 753 -7.05 -5.59 -23.78
CA SER A 753 -8.20 -5.61 -22.86
C SER A 753 -8.44 -4.28 -22.13
N ASP A 754 -7.43 -3.41 -22.02
CA ASP A 754 -7.53 -2.06 -21.43
C ASP A 754 -7.70 -0.96 -22.49
N TRP A 755 -7.30 -1.23 -23.73
CA TRP A 755 -7.49 -0.33 -24.87
C TRP A 755 -8.96 0.04 -25.02
N ARG A 756 -9.27 1.34 -24.90
CA ARG A 756 -10.61 1.88 -25.10
C ARG A 756 -10.61 2.90 -26.21
N LYS A 757 -11.75 2.97 -26.89
CA LYS A 757 -12.10 4.04 -27.79
C LYS A 757 -13.06 4.99 -27.08
N GLY A 758 -12.97 6.27 -27.41
CA GLY A 758 -13.81 7.30 -26.81
C GLY A 758 -14.07 8.48 -27.71
N SER A 759 -14.82 9.43 -27.17
CA SER A 759 -14.88 10.80 -27.69
C SER A 759 -13.58 11.52 -27.37
N GLN A 760 -13.09 12.37 -28.27
CA GLN A 760 -11.97 13.28 -27.95
C GLN A 760 -12.42 14.34 -26.94
N TRP A 761 -13.68 14.77 -27.01
CA TRP A 761 -14.29 15.75 -26.11
C TRP A 761 -14.79 15.04 -24.84
N PHE A 762 -14.41 15.58 -23.68
CA PHE A 762 -14.72 15.02 -22.36
C PHE A 762 -14.92 16.12 -21.31
N GLU A 763 -15.52 15.76 -20.18
CA GLU A 763 -15.31 16.46 -18.90
C GLU A 763 -14.57 15.53 -17.93
N VAL A 764 -13.65 16.11 -17.14
CA VAL A 764 -13.02 15.46 -15.99
C VAL A 764 -13.02 16.36 -14.76
N GLN A 765 -13.12 15.74 -13.58
CA GLN A 765 -12.96 16.40 -12.28
C GLN A 765 -11.47 16.61 -11.95
N ARG A 766 -11.14 17.61 -11.12
CA ARG A 766 -9.76 17.97 -10.76
C ARG A 766 -8.87 16.78 -10.39
N ARG A 767 -9.38 15.85 -9.57
CA ARG A 767 -8.63 14.64 -9.19
C ARG A 767 -8.15 13.83 -10.40
N LEU A 768 -9.03 13.59 -11.37
CA LEU A 768 -8.70 12.79 -12.56
C LEU A 768 -7.83 13.58 -13.55
N ALA A 769 -8.03 14.89 -13.67
CA ALA A 769 -7.14 15.78 -14.41
C ALA A 769 -5.69 15.69 -13.89
N ILE A 770 -5.50 15.67 -12.57
CA ILE A 770 -4.16 15.53 -11.96
C ILE A 770 -3.55 14.17 -12.26
N GLU A 771 -4.30 13.05 -12.21
CA GLU A 771 -3.74 11.74 -12.61
C GLU A 771 -3.27 11.76 -14.09
N ILE A 772 -4.09 12.31 -15.00
CA ILE A 772 -3.77 12.40 -16.45
C ILE A 772 -2.52 13.25 -16.72
N VAL A 773 -2.34 14.35 -15.98
CA VAL A 773 -1.15 15.20 -16.11
C VAL A 773 0.08 14.58 -15.42
N SER A 774 -0.12 13.79 -14.37
CA SER A 774 0.95 13.08 -13.64
C SER A 774 1.51 11.85 -14.37
N ASP A 775 0.82 11.31 -15.38
CA ASP A 775 1.27 10.17 -16.20
C ASP A 775 2.46 10.53 -17.11
N SER A 776 3.64 10.66 -16.51
CA SER A 776 4.85 11.15 -17.15
C SER A 776 6.02 10.22 -16.87
N ARG A 777 6.73 9.80 -17.93
CA ARG A 777 8.12 9.30 -17.77
C ARG A 777 9.04 10.52 -17.76
N PRO A 778 9.90 10.70 -16.74
CA PRO A 778 10.81 11.83 -16.68
C PRO A 778 11.86 11.73 -17.79
N ASN A 779 11.88 12.72 -18.68
CA ASN A 779 12.87 12.84 -19.74
C ASN A 779 13.51 14.23 -19.60
N ILE A 780 14.75 14.30 -19.12
CA ILE A 780 15.35 15.57 -18.67
C ILE A 780 15.79 16.40 -19.88
N SER A 781 14.94 17.34 -20.29
CA SER A 781 15.27 18.30 -21.34
C SER A 781 15.94 19.55 -20.76
N ARG A 782 17.06 19.99 -21.34
CA ARG A 782 17.78 21.19 -20.87
C ARG A 782 17.16 22.48 -21.44
N ARG A 783 15.99 22.82 -20.91
CA ARG A 783 15.41 24.18 -20.97
C ARG A 783 15.01 24.61 -19.56
N ILE A 784 15.04 25.92 -19.32
CA ILE A 784 14.91 26.52 -17.99
C ILE A 784 13.68 27.42 -17.99
N GLY A 785 12.63 27.03 -17.27
CA GLY A 785 11.41 27.80 -17.06
C GLY A 785 10.95 27.88 -15.60
N LEU A 786 11.47 27.04 -14.70
CA LEU A 786 11.19 27.04 -13.26
C LEU A 786 12.32 27.63 -12.39
N ASP A 787 13.10 28.59 -12.91
CA ASP A 787 14.15 29.32 -12.16
C ASP A 787 13.64 29.80 -10.77
N ASP A 788 12.41 30.33 -10.70
CA ASP A 788 11.83 30.84 -9.45
C ASP A 788 11.66 29.78 -8.35
N TYR A 789 11.59 28.48 -8.70
CA TYR A 789 11.55 27.37 -7.74
C TYR A 789 12.96 26.93 -7.29
N LEU A 790 14.01 27.26 -8.06
CA LEU A 790 15.41 27.02 -7.69
C LEU A 790 15.98 28.19 -6.87
N THR A 791 15.54 29.42 -7.16
CA THR A 791 15.89 30.57 -6.32
C THR A 791 15.25 30.43 -4.93
N PRO A 792 15.99 30.67 -3.84
CA PRO A 792 15.39 30.73 -2.51
C PRO A 792 14.29 31.82 -2.48
N PRO A 793 13.07 31.49 -2.01
CA PRO A 793 11.99 32.47 -1.91
C PRO A 793 12.36 33.55 -0.90
N ASN A 794 11.76 34.74 -1.04
CA ASN A 794 11.96 35.80 -0.06
C ASN A 794 11.43 35.35 1.31
N VAL A 795 12.29 35.43 2.33
CA VAL A 795 12.00 35.05 3.71
C VAL A 795 10.98 36.00 4.35
N THR A 796 10.77 37.19 3.78
CA THR A 796 9.73 38.14 4.19
C THR A 796 8.50 38.09 3.26
N HIS A 797 7.36 37.69 3.82
CA HIS A 797 6.08 37.59 3.14
C HIS A 797 4.94 38.19 3.99
N ASP A 798 3.76 38.30 3.40
CA ASP A 798 2.50 38.81 3.97
C ASP A 798 1.44 37.71 4.23
N MET A 799 1.61 36.51 3.66
CA MET A 799 0.74 35.35 3.90
C MET A 799 0.46 35.11 5.38
N THR A 800 -0.78 34.74 5.73
CA THR A 800 -1.13 34.28 7.09
C THR A 800 -0.48 32.94 7.44
N ASP A 801 -0.63 32.47 8.68
CA ASP A 801 -0.10 31.15 9.07
C ASP A 801 -0.83 30.03 8.30
N GLU A 802 -2.13 30.18 8.08
CA GLU A 802 -2.99 29.23 7.38
C GLU A 802 -2.62 29.15 5.88
N GLU A 803 -2.42 30.30 5.24
CA GLU A 803 -1.95 30.40 3.85
C GLU A 803 -0.53 29.84 3.66
N LEU A 804 0.38 30.17 4.59
CA LEU A 804 1.76 29.69 4.62
C LEU A 804 1.82 28.17 4.82
N LEU A 805 1.08 27.62 5.80
CA LEU A 805 1.05 26.18 6.09
C LEU A 805 0.41 25.40 4.93
N TRP A 806 -0.68 25.90 4.36
CA TRP A 806 -1.30 25.30 3.18
C TRP A 806 -0.33 25.27 1.99
N ARG A 807 0.34 26.39 1.68
CA ARG A 807 1.36 26.46 0.62
C ARG A 807 2.56 25.54 0.87
N ALA A 808 3.04 25.46 2.12
CA ALA A 808 4.15 24.60 2.51
C ALA A 808 3.79 23.11 2.52
N SER A 809 2.50 22.76 2.65
CA SER A 809 2.00 21.38 2.57
C SER A 809 2.03 20.77 1.16
N MET A 810 2.39 21.54 0.14
CA MET A 810 2.25 21.11 -1.26
C MET A 810 3.38 20.20 -1.73
N ALA A 811 2.99 19.03 -2.23
CA ALA A 811 3.87 18.01 -2.77
C ALA A 811 3.48 17.66 -4.23
N PRO A 812 4.45 17.44 -5.13
CA PRO A 812 4.17 17.01 -6.50
C PRO A 812 3.82 15.52 -6.53
N LYS A 813 2.82 15.14 -7.34
CA LYS A 813 2.56 13.73 -7.65
C LYS A 813 3.65 13.08 -8.50
N ILE A 814 4.40 13.86 -9.28
CA ILE A 814 5.57 13.39 -10.03
C ILE A 814 6.80 13.46 -9.08
N PRO A 815 7.39 12.33 -8.64
CA PRO A 815 8.46 12.34 -7.64
C PRO A 815 9.80 12.88 -8.16
N GLN A 816 10.05 12.75 -9.46
CA GLN A 816 11.26 13.26 -10.09
C GLN A 816 11.12 14.74 -10.44
N TYR A 817 12.20 15.49 -10.21
CA TYR A 817 12.28 16.91 -10.52
C TYR A 817 12.70 17.09 -11.99
N PRO A 818 12.03 17.93 -12.80
CA PRO A 818 12.39 18.15 -14.19
C PRO A 818 13.64 19.03 -14.38
N PHE A 819 14.19 19.57 -13.29
CA PHE A 819 15.34 20.47 -13.26
C PHE A 819 16.47 19.95 -12.36
N GLU A 820 17.72 20.28 -12.73
CA GLU A 820 18.90 20.02 -11.89
C GLU A 820 18.82 20.86 -10.60
N ARG A 821 18.97 20.25 -9.42
CA ARG A 821 18.91 20.93 -8.11
C ARG A 821 19.93 20.37 -7.13
N VAL A 822 20.48 21.24 -6.28
CA VAL A 822 21.39 20.84 -5.20
C VAL A 822 20.57 20.66 -3.90
N PRO A 823 20.63 19.51 -3.22
CA PRO A 823 20.01 19.33 -1.91
C PRO A 823 20.55 20.32 -0.88
N LYS A 824 19.67 20.92 -0.07
CA LYS A 824 20.06 21.87 0.99
C LYS A 824 19.68 21.36 2.39
N VAL A 825 20.45 21.79 3.38
CA VAL A 825 20.08 21.71 4.80
C VAL A 825 19.55 23.07 5.26
N ALA A 826 18.32 23.09 5.79
CA ALA A 826 17.71 24.27 6.39
C ALA A 826 18.07 24.35 7.88
N PHE A 827 18.79 25.41 8.26
CA PHE A 827 19.13 25.71 9.65
C PHE A 827 18.14 26.74 10.19
N MET A 828 17.26 26.29 11.08
CA MET A 828 16.16 27.08 11.63
C MET A 828 16.50 27.46 13.07
N PHE A 829 16.56 28.77 13.34
CA PHE A 829 16.91 29.31 14.65
C PHE A 829 15.67 29.92 15.32
N LEU A 830 15.30 29.39 16.48
CA LEU A 830 14.23 29.94 17.32
C LEU A 830 14.88 30.66 18.51
N THR A 831 14.64 31.97 18.63
CA THR A 831 15.45 32.86 19.46
C THR A 831 14.62 33.91 20.21
N ARG A 832 15.14 34.42 21.33
CA ARG A 832 14.51 35.54 22.07
C ARG A 832 14.97 36.93 21.60
N GLY A 833 16.08 37.02 20.88
CA GLY A 833 16.68 38.28 20.41
C GLY A 833 17.69 38.03 19.30
N PRO A 834 18.95 38.50 19.40
CA PRO A 834 19.99 38.14 18.43
C PRO A 834 20.34 36.65 18.49
N VAL A 835 20.80 36.09 17.37
CA VAL A 835 21.52 34.80 17.36
C VAL A 835 22.86 35.00 18.05
N PHE A 836 22.93 34.66 19.34
CA PHE A 836 24.02 35.04 20.25
C PHE A 836 25.40 34.48 19.85
N MET A 837 25.41 33.35 19.12
CA MET A 837 26.63 32.73 18.58
C MET A 837 26.83 32.98 17.06
N ALA A 838 26.18 33.99 16.47
CA ALA A 838 26.24 34.26 15.03
C ALA A 838 27.67 34.28 14.44
N PRO A 839 28.69 34.93 15.04
CA PRO A 839 30.05 34.95 14.46
C PRO A 839 30.76 33.58 14.41
N PHE A 840 30.27 32.59 15.17
CA PHE A 840 30.76 31.21 15.09
C PHE A 840 30.03 30.42 14.01
N TRP A 841 28.72 30.65 13.86
CA TRP A 841 27.92 30.10 12.76
C TRP A 841 28.30 30.69 11.40
N ASP A 842 28.63 31.98 11.33
CA ASP A 842 29.12 32.63 10.11
C ASP A 842 30.36 31.90 9.56
N LYS A 843 31.34 31.59 10.43
CA LYS A 843 32.53 30.78 10.09
C LYS A 843 32.24 29.31 9.76
N PHE A 844 31.12 28.78 10.24
CA PHE A 844 30.67 27.42 9.86
C PHE A 844 30.01 27.42 8.49
N PHE A 845 29.35 28.52 8.09
CA PHE A 845 28.67 28.65 6.80
C PHE A 845 29.57 29.20 5.66
N GLU A 846 30.61 29.95 6.00
CA GLU A 846 31.59 30.56 5.08
C GLU A 846 32.10 29.57 4.01
N GLY A 847 31.94 29.93 2.73
CA GLY A 847 32.43 29.14 1.59
C GLY A 847 31.58 27.91 1.22
N HIS A 848 30.38 27.77 1.80
CA HIS A 848 29.44 26.67 1.56
C HIS A 848 28.11 27.15 0.96
N GLU A 849 28.09 28.34 0.39
CA GLU A 849 26.89 29.02 -0.11
C GLU A 849 26.14 28.18 -1.15
N GLY A 850 24.82 28.06 -0.97
CA GLY A 850 23.96 27.23 -1.83
C GLY A 850 23.75 25.79 -1.35
N LEU A 851 24.58 25.27 -0.42
CA LEU A 851 24.37 23.97 0.24
C LEU A 851 23.44 24.06 1.47
N TYR A 852 23.12 25.27 1.91
CA TYR A 852 22.28 25.53 3.09
C TYR A 852 21.31 26.69 2.87
N SER A 853 20.35 26.78 3.78
CA SER A 853 19.48 27.93 3.97
C SER A 853 19.34 28.23 5.47
N ILE A 854 19.06 29.49 5.82
CA ILE A 854 18.93 29.94 7.22
C ILE A 854 17.60 30.66 7.38
N TYR A 855 16.89 30.34 8.46
CA TYR A 855 15.63 30.99 8.85
C TYR A 855 15.69 31.32 10.34
N VAL A 856 15.35 32.56 10.71
CA VAL A 856 15.38 33.03 12.10
C VAL A 856 13.99 33.49 12.52
N HIS A 857 13.44 32.87 13.55
CA HIS A 857 12.30 33.38 14.28
C HIS A 857 12.82 34.04 15.56
N SER A 858 12.52 35.32 15.73
CA SER A 858 12.91 36.10 16.92
C SER A 858 11.72 36.87 17.46
N ASN A 859 11.71 37.17 18.77
CA ASN A 859 10.63 37.95 19.39
C ASN A 859 10.30 39.21 18.54
N PRO A 860 9.01 39.48 18.23
CA PRO A 860 8.61 40.62 17.39
C PRO A 860 9.19 41.96 17.86
N SER A 861 9.25 42.20 19.18
CA SER A 861 9.79 43.42 19.78
C SER A 861 11.30 43.63 19.56
N TYR A 862 12.05 42.59 19.20
CA TYR A 862 13.46 42.72 18.87
C TYR A 862 13.61 43.43 17.51
N ASN A 863 14.36 44.53 17.49
CA ASN A 863 14.54 45.41 16.33
C ASN A 863 16.00 45.50 15.83
N GLY A 864 16.92 44.74 16.42
CA GLY A 864 18.33 44.76 16.05
C GLY A 864 18.59 44.12 14.68
N SER A 865 19.48 44.72 13.91
CA SER A 865 20.04 44.16 12.67
C SER A 865 21.35 43.39 12.96
N VAL A 866 21.67 42.45 12.06
CA VAL A 866 23.00 41.84 11.98
C VAL A 866 23.82 42.54 10.87
N PRO A 867 25.17 42.47 10.90
CA PRO A 867 26.02 42.98 9.82
C PRO A 867 25.66 42.38 8.45
N GLN A 868 25.82 43.16 7.37
CA GLN A 868 25.49 42.72 6.01
C GLN A 868 26.31 41.51 5.51
N ASN A 869 27.50 41.31 6.07
CA ASN A 869 28.38 40.17 5.78
C ASN A 869 28.12 38.93 6.65
N SER A 870 27.14 38.96 7.56
CA SER A 870 26.72 37.79 8.34
C SER A 870 25.76 36.92 7.53
N ALA A 871 25.89 35.60 7.61
CA ALA A 871 25.01 34.65 6.93
C ALA A 871 23.53 34.80 7.34
N PHE A 872 23.30 35.36 8.53
CA PHE A 872 22.00 35.68 9.12
C PHE A 872 21.34 36.96 8.55
N PHE A 873 22.04 37.74 7.71
CA PHE A 873 21.47 38.96 7.12
C PHE A 873 20.25 38.64 6.24
N GLY A 874 19.15 39.35 6.47
CA GLY A 874 17.88 39.14 5.75
C GLY A 874 17.15 37.82 6.06
N ARG A 875 17.62 37.00 7.03
CA ARG A 875 17.07 35.65 7.30
C ARG A 875 15.89 35.59 8.28
N ARG A 876 15.38 36.74 8.74
CA ARG A 876 14.29 36.78 9.72
C ARG A 876 12.93 36.55 9.06
N ILE A 877 12.19 35.54 9.51
CA ILE A 877 10.82 35.26 9.05
C ILE A 877 9.81 36.19 9.75
N PRO A 878 8.61 36.42 9.16
CA PRO A 878 7.46 36.95 9.90
C PRO A 878 7.27 36.17 11.21
N SER A 879 7.49 36.85 12.32
CA SER A 879 7.57 36.24 13.66
C SER A 879 6.38 36.69 14.52
N LYS A 880 5.88 35.81 15.38
CA LYS A 880 4.82 36.12 16.37
C LYS A 880 5.38 35.99 17.80
N GLU A 881 4.63 36.39 18.82
CA GLU A 881 5.07 36.21 20.21
C GLU A 881 5.06 34.73 20.64
N VAL A 882 6.08 34.31 21.40
CA VAL A 882 6.29 32.91 21.79
C VAL A 882 6.41 32.81 23.30
N GLY A 883 5.55 31.99 23.91
CA GLY A 883 5.60 31.69 25.34
C GLY A 883 6.33 30.37 25.61
N TRP A 884 7.24 30.37 26.57
CA TRP A 884 7.94 29.15 27.00
C TRP A 884 6.96 28.10 27.56
N GLY A 885 7.10 26.83 27.16
CA GLY A 885 6.19 25.74 27.51
C GLY A 885 4.81 25.76 26.83
N LYS A 886 4.46 26.85 26.11
CA LYS A 886 3.16 27.04 25.46
C LYS A 886 3.18 26.57 24.01
N VAL A 887 1.99 26.27 23.48
CA VAL A 887 1.81 25.82 22.09
C VAL A 887 2.27 26.86 21.05
N SER A 888 2.36 28.15 21.39
CA SER A 888 2.94 29.15 20.48
C SER A 888 4.44 28.95 20.19
N MET A 889 5.13 28.11 20.98
CA MET A 889 6.45 27.58 20.61
C MET A 889 6.36 26.68 19.36
N ILE A 890 5.46 25.70 19.36
CA ILE A 890 5.21 24.82 18.22
C ILE A 890 4.70 25.62 17.01
N GLU A 891 3.91 26.68 17.23
CA GLU A 891 3.48 27.58 16.15
C GLU A 891 4.68 28.28 15.48
N ALA A 892 5.71 28.67 16.25
CA ALA A 892 6.95 29.20 15.69
C ALA A 892 7.79 28.12 14.98
N GLU A 893 7.82 26.89 15.50
CA GLU A 893 8.50 25.74 14.88
C GLU A 893 7.85 25.36 13.54
N ARG A 894 6.51 25.26 13.49
CA ARG A 894 5.75 25.01 12.25
C ARG A 894 5.90 26.17 11.26
N ARG A 895 5.96 27.43 11.72
CA ARG A 895 6.19 28.61 10.87
C ARG A 895 7.61 28.68 10.29
N LEU A 896 8.62 28.26 11.06
CA LEU A 896 10.00 28.05 10.59
C LEU A 896 10.06 26.92 9.55
N LEU A 897 9.49 25.75 9.85
CA LEU A 897 9.39 24.62 8.92
C LEU A 897 8.68 25.02 7.63
N ALA A 898 7.56 25.74 7.71
CA ALA A 898 6.81 26.16 6.54
C ALA A 898 7.59 27.15 5.66
N ASN A 899 8.23 28.17 6.25
CA ASN A 899 9.13 29.07 5.52
C ASN A 899 10.30 28.32 4.87
N ALA A 900 10.86 27.33 5.56
CA ALA A 900 11.92 26.49 5.02
C ALA A 900 11.45 25.55 3.91
N LEU A 901 10.21 25.05 3.97
CA LEU A 901 9.63 24.19 2.93
C LEU A 901 9.36 24.94 1.62
N LEU A 902 9.20 26.26 1.64
CA LEU A 902 9.02 27.05 0.41
C LEU A 902 10.26 27.00 -0.52
N ASP A 903 11.48 26.80 -0.01
CA ASP A 903 12.63 26.40 -0.84
C ASP A 903 12.56 24.89 -1.08
N ILE A 904 12.32 24.48 -2.33
CA ILE A 904 12.16 23.07 -2.67
C ILE A 904 13.49 22.29 -2.64
N SER A 905 14.61 23.01 -2.65
CA SER A 905 15.95 22.44 -2.51
C SER A 905 16.19 21.90 -1.10
N ASN A 906 15.57 22.49 -0.08
CA ASN A 906 15.70 22.05 1.31
C ASN A 906 15.17 20.62 1.46
N GLN A 907 16.04 19.69 1.88
CA GLN A 907 15.70 18.27 2.10
C GLN A 907 15.75 17.87 3.58
N ARG A 908 16.59 18.53 4.38
CA ARG A 908 16.79 18.27 5.81
C ARG A 908 16.58 19.57 6.59
N PHE A 909 15.95 19.48 7.76
CA PHE A 909 15.46 20.63 8.52
C PHE A 909 15.90 20.49 9.97
N VAL A 910 16.81 21.37 10.41
CA VAL A 910 17.45 21.35 11.74
C VAL A 910 16.90 22.52 12.57
N LEU A 911 16.35 22.25 13.75
CA LEU A 911 15.91 23.29 14.68
C LEU A 911 16.94 23.52 15.80
N LEU A 912 17.30 24.80 16.03
CA LEU A 912 18.37 25.23 16.92
C LEU A 912 17.96 26.45 17.77
N SER A 913 18.65 26.64 18.90
CA SER A 913 18.56 27.83 19.76
C SER A 913 19.66 28.86 19.46
N GLU A 914 19.55 30.06 20.03
CA GLU A 914 20.63 31.07 20.00
C GLU A 914 21.93 30.63 20.72
N ALA A 915 21.87 29.56 21.52
CA ALA A 915 22.99 29.02 22.30
C ALA A 915 23.60 27.72 21.71
N CYS A 916 23.07 27.19 20.61
CA CYS A 916 23.63 26.03 19.93
C CYS A 916 24.94 26.39 19.20
N ILE A 917 25.91 25.45 19.19
CA ILE A 917 27.16 25.54 18.42
C ILE A 917 27.41 24.20 17.69
N PRO A 918 27.90 24.20 16.44
CA PRO A 918 28.35 22.98 15.77
C PRO A 918 29.67 22.49 16.38
N LEU A 919 29.82 21.16 16.48
CA LEU A 919 31.03 20.49 16.99
C LEU A 919 31.91 19.90 15.87
N PHE A 920 31.35 19.77 14.67
CA PHE A 920 32.01 19.30 13.45
C PHE A 920 31.93 20.38 12.37
N ASP A 921 32.75 20.27 11.33
CA ASP A 921 32.70 21.18 10.18
C ASP A 921 31.42 21.01 9.34
N PHE A 922 31.13 22.01 8.50
CA PHE A 922 29.93 22.01 7.66
C PHE A 922 29.86 20.81 6.71
N LYS A 923 30.97 20.45 6.07
CA LYS A 923 31.01 19.36 5.08
C LYS A 923 30.70 18.01 5.72
N THR A 924 31.22 17.77 6.93
CA THR A 924 30.88 16.59 7.76
C THR A 924 29.40 16.59 8.13
N VAL A 925 28.85 17.70 8.65
CA VAL A 925 27.43 17.79 9.02
C VAL A 925 26.51 17.62 7.80
N TYR A 926 26.76 18.35 6.71
CA TYR A 926 26.01 18.29 5.46
C TYR A 926 25.98 16.87 4.87
N ASN A 927 27.15 16.25 4.72
CA ASN A 927 27.25 14.89 4.18
C ASN A 927 26.53 13.86 5.06
N TYR A 928 26.62 14.01 6.38
CA TYR A 928 25.90 13.15 7.32
C TYR A 928 24.38 13.29 7.17
N LEU A 929 23.84 14.51 7.09
CA LEU A 929 22.40 14.75 7.03
C LEU A 929 21.77 14.44 5.67
N ILE A 930 22.40 14.82 4.55
CA ILE A 930 21.88 14.54 3.22
C ILE A 930 21.80 13.02 2.95
N ASN A 931 22.72 12.23 3.51
CA ASN A 931 22.73 10.77 3.37
C ASN A 931 21.96 10.01 4.48
N ALA A 932 21.38 10.70 5.47
CA ALA A 932 20.73 10.05 6.61
C ALA A 932 19.40 9.38 6.24
N LYS A 933 19.34 8.05 6.24
CA LYS A 933 18.11 7.28 5.97
C LYS A 933 16.99 7.39 7.03
N LYS A 934 17.20 8.15 8.12
CA LYS A 934 16.25 8.34 9.22
C LYS A 934 16.20 9.79 9.68
N ASN A 935 15.11 10.15 10.35
CA ASN A 935 14.95 11.39 11.10
C ASN A 935 15.67 11.32 12.46
N HIS A 936 15.96 12.48 13.06
CA HIS A 936 16.60 12.62 14.37
C HIS A 936 15.71 13.42 15.32
N VAL A 937 14.60 12.79 15.71
CA VAL A 937 13.70 13.26 16.78
C VAL A 937 13.86 12.34 17.98
N MET A 938 14.20 12.89 19.15
CA MET A 938 14.24 12.12 20.40
C MET A 938 12.81 11.94 20.94
N ALA A 939 12.39 10.70 21.21
CA ALA A 939 11.03 10.37 21.61
C ALA A 939 10.96 9.15 22.56
N TYR A 940 11.08 9.41 23.86
CA TYR A 940 11.04 8.40 24.93
C TYR A 940 9.76 8.49 25.77
N ASP A 941 9.43 7.41 26.47
CA ASP A 941 8.33 7.35 27.44
C ASP A 941 8.91 7.62 28.83
N GLU A 942 8.52 8.74 29.45
CA GLU A 942 9.07 9.22 30.72
C GLU A 942 7.99 9.09 31.81
N PRO A 943 8.07 8.12 32.74
CA PRO A 943 7.03 7.89 33.74
C PRO A 943 6.81 9.04 34.73
N GLY A 944 7.80 9.91 34.93
CA GLY A 944 7.80 10.93 35.96
C GLY A 944 6.81 12.10 35.74
N ALA A 945 6.76 12.99 36.73
CA ALA A 945 5.91 14.19 36.72
C ALA A 945 6.18 15.13 35.53
N VAL A 946 7.41 15.13 35.01
CA VAL A 946 7.84 15.91 33.83
C VAL A 946 7.60 15.19 32.49
N GLY A 947 7.04 13.97 32.50
CA GLY A 947 6.73 13.18 31.31
C GLY A 947 5.25 12.84 31.23
N ARG A 948 4.88 11.62 31.63
CA ARG A 948 3.49 11.16 31.75
C ARG A 948 2.65 12.07 32.66
N GLY A 949 3.23 12.67 33.69
CA GLY A 949 2.53 13.61 34.58
C GLY A 949 2.04 14.91 33.92
N ARG A 950 2.50 15.22 32.70
CA ARG A 950 2.06 16.39 31.91
C ARG A 950 0.95 16.10 30.90
N TYR A 951 0.59 14.82 30.71
CA TYR A 951 -0.46 14.41 29.79
C TYR A 951 -1.85 14.83 30.31
N ASN A 952 -2.64 15.47 29.45
CA ASN A 952 -4.02 15.84 29.77
C ASN A 952 -4.98 14.75 29.26
N TYR A 953 -5.76 14.13 30.16
CA TYR A 953 -6.64 13.01 29.79
C TYR A 953 -7.75 13.38 28.79
N HIS A 954 -8.07 14.66 28.63
CA HIS A 954 -9.01 15.14 27.60
C HIS A 954 -8.45 15.06 26.16
N MET A 955 -7.17 14.74 25.99
CA MET A 955 -6.54 14.45 24.69
C MET A 955 -6.92 13.06 24.13
N TYR A 956 -7.54 12.20 24.95
CA TYR A 956 -8.11 10.92 24.54
C TYR A 956 -9.51 11.13 23.92
N PRO A 957 -9.90 10.40 22.84
CA PRO A 957 -9.26 9.22 22.27
C PRO A 957 -8.08 9.45 21.31
N GLU A 958 -7.91 10.65 20.77
CA GLU A 958 -7.03 10.89 19.62
C GLU A 958 -5.52 10.81 19.95
N ILE A 959 -5.14 11.16 21.18
CA ILE A 959 -3.82 10.89 21.76
C ILE A 959 -4.03 10.17 23.09
N SER A 960 -3.60 8.92 23.20
CA SER A 960 -3.58 8.18 24.48
C SER A 960 -2.27 8.39 25.25
N LEU A 961 -2.31 8.22 26.57
CA LEU A 961 -1.12 8.23 27.44
C LEU A 961 -0.01 7.25 26.99
N LYS A 962 -0.35 6.18 26.27
CA LYS A 962 0.60 5.19 25.75
C LYS A 962 1.38 5.70 24.52
N GLN A 963 0.83 6.68 23.82
CA GLN A 963 1.41 7.36 22.66
C GLN A 963 2.15 8.65 23.06
N TRP A 964 1.79 9.25 24.21
CA TRP A 964 2.48 10.42 24.78
C TRP A 964 3.98 10.15 24.96
N ARG A 965 4.82 11.01 24.39
CA ARG A 965 6.29 10.93 24.50
C ARG A 965 6.87 12.25 24.97
N LYS A 966 8.04 12.17 25.59
CA LYS A 966 8.92 13.29 25.86
C LYS A 966 10.11 13.25 24.91
N GLY A 967 10.64 14.41 24.57
CA GLY A 967 11.84 14.54 23.75
C GLY A 967 12.71 15.71 24.19
N SER A 968 13.51 16.19 23.23
CA SER A 968 14.02 17.56 23.22
C SER A 968 13.24 18.35 22.17
N GLN A 969 13.09 19.65 22.40
CA GLN A 969 12.64 20.59 21.38
C GLN A 969 13.54 20.54 20.13
N TRP A 970 14.85 20.31 20.28
CA TRP A 970 15.80 20.34 19.17
C TRP A 970 15.77 19.04 18.37
N PHE A 971 15.40 19.15 17.10
CA PHE A 971 15.22 18.04 16.17
C PHE A 971 15.99 18.24 14.88
N GLU A 972 16.14 17.15 14.14
CA GLU A 972 16.34 17.19 12.69
C GLU A 972 15.40 16.22 11.99
N MET A 973 14.84 16.63 10.86
CA MET A 973 13.90 15.84 10.06
C MET A 973 14.10 16.00 8.55
N GLY A 974 13.76 14.96 7.79
CA GLY A 974 13.67 15.00 6.33
C GLY A 974 12.37 15.69 5.85
N ARG A 975 12.37 16.11 4.58
CA ARG A 975 11.27 16.87 3.96
C ARG A 975 9.89 16.22 4.08
N GLU A 976 9.80 14.90 3.98
CA GLU A 976 8.55 14.14 4.12
C GLU A 976 7.89 14.38 5.50
N LEU A 977 8.65 14.17 6.59
CA LEU A 977 8.17 14.43 7.95
C LEU A 977 7.92 15.94 8.17
N ALA A 978 8.71 16.83 7.57
CA ALA A 978 8.47 18.27 7.65
C ALA A 978 7.13 18.67 7.03
N ILE A 979 6.78 18.13 5.84
CA ILE A 979 5.47 18.35 5.19
C ILE A 979 4.34 17.86 6.10
N GLU A 980 4.46 16.68 6.70
CA GLU A 980 3.43 16.13 7.58
C GLU A 980 3.26 16.95 8.88
N VAL A 981 4.35 17.46 9.45
CA VAL A 981 4.33 18.32 10.65
C VAL A 981 3.71 19.70 10.36
N VAL A 982 3.88 20.27 9.16
CA VAL A 982 3.11 21.48 8.78
C VAL A 982 1.67 21.15 8.39
N SER A 983 1.39 19.95 7.89
CA SER A 983 0.04 19.52 7.46
C SER A 983 -0.85 19.00 8.57
N ASP A 984 -0.34 18.82 9.79
CA ASP A 984 -1.13 18.25 10.90
C ASP A 984 -2.37 19.10 11.26
N GLN A 985 -3.54 18.55 10.96
CA GLN A 985 -4.87 19.05 11.35
C GLN A 985 -5.51 18.19 12.46
N ILE A 986 -4.79 17.21 13.02
CA ILE A 986 -5.32 16.26 14.03
C ILE A 986 -4.67 16.51 15.39
N TYR A 987 -3.36 16.30 15.52
CA TYR A 987 -2.71 16.25 16.84
C TYR A 987 -2.37 17.66 17.36
N PHE A 988 -1.90 18.55 16.49
CA PHE A 988 -1.59 19.93 16.86
C PHE A 988 -2.80 20.71 17.42
N PRO A 989 -4.02 20.65 16.82
CA PRO A 989 -5.20 21.26 17.44
C PRO A 989 -5.57 20.70 18.83
N ILE A 990 -5.27 19.43 19.10
CA ILE A 990 -5.44 18.81 20.42
C ILE A 990 -4.44 19.41 21.43
N PHE A 991 -3.19 19.64 21.00
CA PHE A 991 -2.23 20.40 21.80
C PHE A 991 -2.73 21.84 22.04
N GLN A 992 -3.10 22.60 21.01
CA GLN A 992 -3.67 23.96 21.18
C GLN A 992 -4.84 23.99 22.19
N LYS A 993 -5.76 23.04 22.09
CA LYS A 993 -6.99 22.98 22.89
C LYS A 993 -6.75 22.62 24.37
N TYR A 994 -5.72 21.83 24.69
CA TYR A 994 -5.59 21.22 26.03
C TYR A 994 -4.23 21.47 26.72
N CYS A 995 -3.29 22.15 26.07
CA CYS A 995 -1.90 22.28 26.50
C CYS A 995 -1.55 23.74 26.89
N HIS A 996 -2.13 24.24 27.98
CA HIS A 996 -2.03 25.66 28.38
C HIS A 996 -0.74 26.01 29.17
N GLY A 997 0.40 25.42 28.83
CA GLY A 997 1.72 25.77 29.37
C GLY A 997 2.27 24.86 30.47
N SER A 998 1.43 24.30 31.33
CA SER A 998 1.84 23.29 32.34
C SER A 998 2.33 21.97 31.71
N CYS A 999 1.91 21.73 30.47
CA CYS A 999 2.17 20.55 29.67
C CYS A 999 3.51 20.55 28.92
N TYR A 1000 4.19 21.70 28.77
CA TYR A 1000 5.43 21.88 28.00
C TYR A 1000 5.33 21.35 26.55
N ALA A 1001 4.50 22.02 25.76
CA ALA A 1001 4.07 21.54 24.45
C ALA A 1001 5.24 21.16 23.51
N ASP A 1002 6.31 21.97 23.53
CA ASP A 1002 7.57 21.82 22.79
C ASP A 1002 8.37 20.55 23.14
N GLU A 1003 8.32 20.08 24.39
CA GLU A 1003 8.97 18.83 24.78
C GLU A 1003 8.16 17.58 24.41
N HIS A 1004 6.93 17.72 23.91
CA HIS A 1004 5.93 16.65 23.85
C HIS A 1004 5.21 16.47 22.50
N TYR A 1005 4.94 17.53 21.74
CA TYR A 1005 4.18 17.46 20.48
C TYR A 1005 4.89 16.61 19.41
N LEU A 1006 6.05 17.06 18.92
CA LEU A 1006 6.76 16.37 17.84
C LEU A 1006 7.19 14.94 18.24
N PRO A 1007 7.70 14.67 19.46
CA PRO A 1007 7.97 13.32 19.93
C PRO A 1007 6.74 12.39 19.90
N THR A 1008 5.57 12.90 20.27
CA THR A 1008 4.29 12.16 20.25
C THR A 1008 3.83 11.93 18.81
N PHE A 1009 3.81 12.98 17.97
CA PHE A 1009 3.44 12.90 16.55
C PHE A 1009 4.29 11.86 15.79
N VAL A 1010 5.61 11.95 15.91
CA VAL A 1010 6.56 11.03 15.26
C VAL A 1010 6.40 9.60 15.78
N SER A 1011 6.10 9.40 17.06
CA SER A 1011 5.89 8.05 17.60
C SER A 1011 4.52 7.45 17.27
N ILE A 1012 3.56 8.25 16.80
CA ILE A 1012 2.28 7.78 16.26
C ILE A 1012 2.38 7.48 14.76
N LYS A 1013 3.09 8.32 13.99
CA LYS A 1013 3.07 8.29 12.51
C LYS A 1013 4.37 7.82 11.83
N PHE A 1014 5.53 8.07 12.41
CA PHE A 1014 6.84 7.98 11.73
C PHE A 1014 7.91 7.23 12.55
N TRP A 1015 7.50 6.28 13.40
CA TRP A 1015 8.38 5.60 14.35
C TRP A 1015 9.54 4.84 13.66
N GLU A 1016 9.24 4.04 12.63
CA GLU A 1016 10.26 3.24 11.92
C GLU A 1016 11.28 4.13 11.18
N GLY A 1017 10.81 5.24 10.61
CA GLY A 1017 11.64 6.25 9.94
C GLY A 1017 12.41 7.18 10.91
N ASN A 1018 12.29 6.99 12.22
CA ASN A 1018 12.99 7.78 13.23
C ASN A 1018 14.18 7.00 13.85
N SER A 1019 15.20 7.73 14.29
CA SER A 1019 16.37 7.18 15.00
C SER A 1019 16.31 7.32 16.53
N ASN A 1020 15.24 7.93 17.07
CA ASN A 1020 14.99 8.11 18.51
C ASN A 1020 16.13 8.82 19.27
N ARG A 1021 16.74 9.83 18.66
CA ARG A 1021 17.82 10.65 19.23
C ARG A 1021 17.78 12.05 18.61
N SER A 1022 18.28 13.05 19.33
CA SER A 1022 18.54 14.38 18.78
C SER A 1022 19.94 14.43 18.17
N LEU A 1023 20.21 15.42 17.32
CA LEU A 1023 21.58 15.79 16.94
C LEU A 1023 22.24 16.72 17.97
N THR A 1024 21.47 17.28 18.89
CA THR A 1024 21.98 18.15 19.96
C THR A 1024 22.25 17.36 21.23
N TRP A 1025 23.33 17.71 21.92
CA TRP A 1025 23.64 17.24 23.27
C TRP A 1025 23.60 18.42 24.25
N VAL A 1026 23.07 18.19 25.45
CA VAL A 1026 22.86 19.22 26.47
C VAL A 1026 23.16 18.64 27.85
N ASP A 1027 24.03 19.32 28.60
CA ASP A 1027 24.42 18.95 29.97
C ASP A 1027 23.29 19.29 30.97
N TRP A 1028 22.53 18.28 31.40
CA TRP A 1028 21.45 18.41 32.39
C TRP A 1028 21.87 18.03 33.82
N SER A 1029 23.16 17.78 34.08
CA SER A 1029 23.67 17.24 35.35
C SER A 1029 23.29 18.05 36.61
N LYS A 1030 22.97 19.34 36.45
CA LYS A 1030 22.59 20.25 37.54
C LYS A 1030 21.13 20.10 38.01
N GLY A 1031 20.27 19.37 37.29
CA GLY A 1031 18.89 19.08 37.69
C GLY A 1031 17.99 20.32 37.77
N GLY A 1032 17.54 20.85 36.62
CA GLY A 1032 16.62 21.99 36.59
C GLY A 1032 16.16 22.35 35.17
N PRO A 1033 15.38 23.45 35.00
CA PRO A 1033 14.84 23.87 33.70
C PRO A 1033 15.89 24.47 32.75
N HIS A 1034 17.16 24.51 33.16
CA HIS A 1034 18.29 25.05 32.39
C HIS A 1034 19.50 24.12 32.50
N PRO A 1035 20.34 24.03 31.45
CA PRO A 1035 21.56 23.21 31.47
C PRO A 1035 22.57 23.68 32.51
N ALA A 1036 23.42 22.75 32.95
CA ALA A 1036 24.46 22.97 33.95
C ALA A 1036 25.52 23.99 33.50
N ARG A 1037 25.78 24.07 32.19
CA ARG A 1037 26.78 24.95 31.57
C ARG A 1037 26.12 25.84 30.52
N LYS A 1038 26.54 27.12 30.48
CA LYS A 1038 26.24 28.07 29.41
C LYS A 1038 27.58 28.53 28.81
N PHE A 1039 27.71 28.47 27.49
CA PHE A 1039 28.89 28.99 26.80
C PHE A 1039 28.74 30.50 26.61
N LEU A 1040 29.77 31.26 27.02
CA LEU A 1040 29.83 32.72 26.88
C LEU A 1040 30.69 33.10 25.66
N PRO A 1041 30.49 34.27 25.03
CA PRO A 1041 31.29 34.69 23.87
C PRO A 1041 32.79 34.80 24.19
N SER A 1042 33.15 35.15 25.42
CA SER A 1042 34.53 35.18 25.93
C SER A 1042 35.19 33.78 26.08
N ALA A 1043 34.47 32.70 25.78
CA ALA A 1043 35.00 31.35 25.71
C ALA A 1043 35.31 30.88 24.27
N VAL A 1044 34.97 31.65 23.22
CA VAL A 1044 35.12 31.23 21.81
C VAL A 1044 36.56 30.82 21.47
N ASP A 1045 37.56 31.64 21.82
CA ASP A 1045 38.98 31.34 21.56
C ASP A 1045 39.49 30.08 22.30
N ARG A 1046 38.80 29.69 23.38
CA ARG A 1046 39.07 28.45 24.12
C ARG A 1046 38.38 27.27 23.45
N LEU A 1047 37.10 27.42 23.09
CA LEU A 1047 36.31 26.37 22.41
C LEU A 1047 36.95 25.94 21.08
N VAL A 1048 37.42 26.90 20.27
CA VAL A 1048 38.16 26.62 19.03
C VAL A 1048 39.44 25.80 19.27
N LYS A 1049 40.11 25.98 20.41
CA LYS A 1049 41.28 25.17 20.82
C LYS A 1049 40.92 23.83 21.51
N PHE A 1050 39.69 23.66 22.00
CA PHE A 1050 39.27 22.50 22.77
C PHE A 1050 38.39 21.49 22.02
N GLY A 1051 37.81 21.86 20.86
CA GLY A 1051 36.97 20.97 20.03
C GLY A 1051 37.48 19.53 19.89
N PRO A 1052 38.75 19.30 19.50
CA PRO A 1052 39.30 17.94 19.36
C PRO A 1052 39.32 17.10 20.64
N LYS A 1053 39.31 17.74 21.83
CA LYS A 1053 39.36 17.06 23.13
C LYS A 1053 37.97 16.71 23.71
N ILE A 1054 36.89 17.16 23.07
CA ILE A 1054 35.52 16.87 23.51
C ILE A 1054 35.05 15.49 22.99
N MET A 1055 35.76 14.88 22.03
CA MET A 1055 35.43 13.58 21.41
C MET A 1055 35.69 12.33 22.30
N HIS A 1056 35.77 12.49 23.63
CA HIS A 1056 35.95 11.38 24.59
C HIS A 1056 34.74 11.20 25.53
N PHE A 1057 33.54 11.18 24.96
CA PHE A 1057 32.37 10.56 25.57
C PHE A 1057 31.71 9.63 24.53
N HIS A 1058 31.58 8.36 24.90
CA HIS A 1058 30.91 7.30 24.15
C HIS A 1058 29.41 7.25 24.48
#